data_AF-A0A126R9H3-F1
#
_entry.id   AF-A0A126R9H3-F1
#
_cell.length_a   1.000
_cell.length_b   1.000
_cell.length_c   1.000
_cell.angle_alpha   90.00
_cell.angle_beta   90.00
_cell.angle_gamma   90.00
#
_symmetry.space_group_name_H-M   'P 1'
#
loop_
_entity.id
_entity.type
_entity.pdbx_description
1 polymer ?
#
loop_
_entity_poly.entity_id
_entity_poly.type
_entity_poly.pdbx_seq_one_letter_code
_entity_poly.pdbx_strand_id
1 'polypeptide(L)'
;MFVSLSPQFLDQLRDRTTLSALIGGSIKVEKAGREHKACCPFHNEKTPSFTINDDKGFYHCFGCGAHGDAIRWLTDHRGLDFIDAVRELAEKAGLEMPERSTADRARVLAREANSDVLGKAANWYAQQLGRTPAIKQWLIDRGVTLAQMEAFGLGLSSWRNSVTGCGAHPEELLRMGLTVEQYDTAAGLRRDYFRGRLMVPIHDARGRVVGFGARALPNREGETPEPKYINSPDSETFDKGRLLFNHHRAAPAARVARRLAIVEGYFDVIAMERAEIVECVAPMGTALTEAQLERAWRIHHHPVLLFDGDGAGRKAAVKACERALPMVGPGRMLSVALLPEGKDPDDLEREGGRAAIEAVLDAAQPMFDFLWQVELAAADTSTPEGRSALRRRLGRLAAGIQDEETRAQYRVEWDARYAAAFPPPPPGLSEEEMLPNGSVAAFSTLPGEVGARLKRLSQLWLRRSAEHCPITAKAICRWAWELGRRVDYGLLTVEEAQPEIDRLVDALAQAEEVSSTDSGDDVVRAFAAGEQRGFDPGPTLLDFQCAGFERTDLGNAERFHARFGRDYLYTTAKGWLGWDQRRYQVLNQEKDVTPSEVQAGVFETIRAIQREAAVIRDSGVRRPDILDELDDSASKFDLVQWNIWVDQGQPEHGLDMVVDVKKGQTVMLSDLIGRWGRASEASGRLSCIPNLVKRWLTVELTSFDTNPMVLNCQNGTLHFLRADDEGPDRVELRPHDRADLLTKITACDYDPGAEAPEWQKLVRWAQPNKDRRRYLRQWGGYNLTGEMGEQIFHIWWGPTAANGKSTVGNAMREATGDYGDITNVDTFMNDGPKKRGDQATPDIVRLPGVRFLTSGEPEKGAKINEALINSVTGGDPMLARDNFRSFFRFTPSFKWTLWCNAKPDIPQGTEGIWRRVKVLLWESHLEPHERDRGLPDRLKKEYPGILAWMVRGLIDWMENGFVEPDDVKRQSEAYRDDSDPLASFLRMCTVEDPAARVQSSHLYEVFCAWAKAAGEVEWKQKGFSKAMKDRGFDNKQSNGMQWLGLKLVKQKHDFVDEHGNVVTFRDDSPPPTDDAPPVDHGDGVGPPDDDDDYVPF
;
A
#
# COMPACT_ATOMS: atom_id res chain seq x y z
N MET A 1 -18.65 -25.80 0.00
CA MET A 1 -19.94 -26.13 0.64
C MET A 1 -19.78 -25.86 2.12
N PHE A 2 -20.09 -24.64 2.54
CA PHE A 2 -19.79 -24.16 3.89
C PHE A 2 -21.00 -24.39 4.78
N VAL A 3 -20.78 -24.95 5.97
CA VAL A 3 -21.73 -24.85 7.07
C VAL A 3 -21.77 -23.38 7.43
N SER A 4 -22.90 -22.72 7.22
CA SER A 4 -23.12 -21.35 7.71
C SER A 4 -23.25 -21.41 9.22
N LEU A 5 -22.13 -21.30 9.93
CA LEU A 5 -22.12 -21.09 11.37
C LEU A 5 -22.53 -19.63 11.61
N SER A 6 -23.71 -19.43 12.20
CA SER A 6 -24.16 -18.07 12.51
C SER A 6 -23.23 -17.45 13.56
N PRO A 7 -22.95 -16.13 13.48
CA PRO A 7 -22.21 -15.43 14.53
C PRO A 7 -22.83 -15.68 15.91
N GLN A 8 -24.16 -15.74 16.00
CA GLN A 8 -24.88 -16.05 17.24
C GLN A 8 -24.55 -17.43 17.81
N PHE A 9 -24.35 -18.45 16.97
CA PHE A 9 -23.95 -19.79 17.43
C PHE A 9 -22.52 -19.79 17.98
N LEU A 10 -21.60 -19.10 17.29
CA LEU A 10 -20.21 -18.99 17.74
C LEU A 10 -20.10 -18.20 19.04
N ASP A 11 -20.90 -17.15 19.21
CA ASP A 11 -20.94 -16.37 20.45
C ASP A 11 -21.55 -17.18 21.59
N GLN A 12 -22.65 -17.90 21.34
CA GLN A 12 -23.23 -18.81 22.33
C GLN A 12 -22.25 -19.92 22.74
N LEU A 13 -21.44 -20.41 21.79
CA LEU A 13 -20.41 -21.40 22.05
C LEU A 13 -19.28 -20.86 22.92
N ARG A 14 -18.84 -19.62 22.66
CA ARG A 14 -17.86 -18.92 23.50
C ARG A 14 -18.39 -18.71 24.91
N ASP A 15 -19.63 -18.23 25.05
CA ASP A 15 -20.26 -17.95 26.34
C ASP A 15 -20.41 -19.21 27.21
N ARG A 16 -20.63 -20.38 26.58
CA ARG A 16 -20.72 -21.66 27.31
C ARG A 16 -19.39 -22.35 27.56
N THR A 17 -18.30 -21.81 27.01
CA THR A 17 -16.97 -22.39 27.16
C THR A 17 -16.18 -21.61 28.19
N THR A 18 -16.01 -22.18 29.39
CA THR A 18 -15.09 -21.62 30.39
C THR A 18 -13.65 -21.85 29.96
N LEU A 19 -12.95 -20.78 29.59
CA LEU A 19 -11.64 -20.84 28.96
C LEU A 19 -10.55 -21.35 29.90
N SER A 20 -10.58 -20.98 31.18
CA SER A 20 -9.67 -21.48 32.21
C SER A 20 -9.83 -22.98 32.47
N ALA A 21 -11.05 -23.52 32.36
CA ALA A 21 -11.32 -24.94 32.47
C ALA A 21 -10.83 -25.71 31.23
N LEU A 22 -11.07 -25.16 30.04
CA LEU A 22 -10.58 -25.74 28.78
C LEU A 22 -9.05 -25.82 28.73
N ILE A 23 -8.38 -24.71 29.07
CA ILE A 23 -6.92 -24.60 29.07
C ILE A 23 -6.31 -25.36 30.26
N GLY A 24 -6.98 -25.35 31.41
CA GLY A 24 -6.60 -26.07 32.63
C GLY A 24 -6.52 -27.59 32.48
N GLY A 25 -7.17 -28.15 31.44
CA GLY A 25 -7.01 -29.55 31.06
C GLY A 25 -5.71 -29.88 30.33
N SER A 26 -5.01 -28.87 29.79
CA SER A 26 -3.74 -29.04 29.05
C SER A 26 -2.53 -28.51 29.81
N ILE A 27 -2.70 -27.48 30.63
CA ILE A 27 -1.63 -26.88 31.45
C ILE A 27 -2.11 -26.55 32.86
N LYS A 28 -1.20 -26.49 33.83
CA LYS A 28 -1.55 -26.13 35.21
C LYS A 28 -1.90 -24.65 35.30
N VAL A 29 -3.13 -24.35 35.74
CA VAL A 29 -3.68 -23.00 35.87
C VAL A 29 -3.94 -22.67 37.35
N GLU A 30 -3.53 -21.48 37.79
CA GLU A 30 -3.66 -20.98 39.17
C GLU A 30 -4.57 -19.74 39.22
N LYS A 31 -5.46 -19.66 40.21
CA LYS A 31 -6.41 -18.54 40.32
C LYS A 31 -5.75 -17.31 40.95
N ALA A 32 -5.84 -16.17 40.29
CA ALA A 32 -5.22 -14.90 40.68
C ALA A 32 -6.26 -13.76 40.64
N GLY A 33 -7.07 -13.67 41.71
CA GLY A 33 -8.15 -12.68 41.79
C GLY A 33 -9.33 -13.03 40.88
N ARG A 34 -9.66 -12.13 39.94
CA ARG A 34 -10.70 -12.34 38.92
C ARG A 34 -10.20 -13.05 37.65
N GLU A 35 -8.89 -13.24 37.53
CA GLU A 35 -8.26 -13.91 36.38
C GLU A 35 -7.53 -15.17 36.83
N HIS A 36 -7.08 -15.97 35.87
CA HIS A 36 -6.22 -17.12 36.11
C HIS A 36 -4.86 -16.93 35.44
N LYS A 37 -3.82 -17.56 36.00
CA LYS A 37 -2.44 -17.50 35.48
C LYS A 37 -1.84 -18.89 35.29
N ALA A 38 -0.99 -19.03 34.28
CA ALA A 38 -0.24 -20.25 33.99
C ALA A 38 1.11 -19.92 33.34
N CYS A 39 2.03 -20.88 33.27
CA CYS A 39 3.16 -20.79 32.35
C CYS A 39 2.67 -21.04 30.93
N CYS A 40 3.19 -20.28 29.98
CA CYS A 40 2.76 -20.32 28.60
C CYS A 40 3.04 -21.68 27.95
N PRO A 41 2.08 -22.23 27.18
CA PRO A 41 2.26 -23.47 26.41
C PRO A 41 2.87 -23.23 25.01
N PHE A 42 2.94 -21.98 24.57
CA PHE A 42 3.42 -21.60 23.23
C PHE A 42 4.90 -21.22 23.22
N HIS A 43 5.49 -20.98 24.39
CA HIS A 43 6.92 -20.71 24.55
C HIS A 43 7.38 -21.17 25.94
N ASN A 44 8.66 -21.44 26.10
CA ASN A 44 9.17 -22.06 27.32
C ASN A 44 9.53 -21.01 28.39
N GLU A 45 8.80 -20.98 29.50
CA GLU A 45 9.02 -20.04 30.61
C GLU A 45 8.84 -20.70 31.99
N LYS A 46 9.55 -20.18 33.01
CA LYS A 46 9.47 -20.70 34.40
C LYS A 46 8.51 -19.90 35.28
N THR A 47 8.17 -18.68 34.90
CA THR A 47 7.27 -17.79 35.63
C THR A 47 5.95 -17.64 34.90
N PRO A 48 4.79 -17.68 35.58
CA PRO A 48 3.49 -17.59 34.91
C PRO A 48 3.29 -16.23 34.20
N SER A 49 3.37 -16.17 32.87
CA SER A 49 3.01 -14.99 32.08
C SER A 49 1.73 -15.16 31.27
N PHE A 50 1.16 -16.37 31.26
CA PHE A 50 -0.08 -16.68 30.56
C PHE A 50 -1.28 -16.34 31.44
N THR A 51 -2.05 -15.33 31.06
CA THR A 51 -3.23 -14.88 31.81
C THR A 51 -4.49 -15.27 31.06
N ILE A 52 -5.48 -15.80 31.78
CA ILE A 52 -6.75 -16.28 31.24
C ILE A 52 -7.86 -15.53 31.96
N ASN A 53 -8.70 -14.85 31.19
CA ASN A 53 -9.83 -14.11 31.71
C ASN A 53 -11.14 -14.75 31.20
N ASP A 54 -11.82 -15.47 32.09
CA ASP A 54 -13.08 -16.13 31.76
C ASP A 54 -14.22 -15.13 31.52
N ASP A 55 -14.28 -14.05 32.31
CA ASP A 55 -15.31 -13.02 32.18
C ASP A 55 -15.26 -12.32 30.81
N LYS A 56 -14.06 -12.20 30.24
CA LYS A 56 -13.83 -11.58 28.93
C LYS A 56 -13.64 -12.61 27.80
N GLY A 57 -13.61 -13.91 28.11
CA GLY A 57 -13.53 -14.99 27.14
C GLY A 57 -12.23 -15.09 26.32
N PHE A 58 -11.11 -14.55 26.81
CA PHE A 58 -9.82 -14.62 26.10
C PHE A 58 -8.64 -14.93 27.02
N TYR A 59 -7.57 -15.46 26.41
CA TYR A 59 -6.27 -15.61 27.05
C TYR A 59 -5.24 -14.67 26.40
N HIS A 60 -4.24 -14.27 27.18
CA HIS A 60 -3.11 -13.50 26.71
C HIS A 60 -1.83 -13.92 27.43
N CYS A 61 -0.77 -14.21 26.66
CA CYS A 61 0.56 -14.44 27.19
C CYS A 61 1.39 -13.16 27.15
N PHE A 62 1.81 -12.67 28.31
CA PHE A 62 2.68 -11.50 28.39
C PHE A 62 4.14 -11.78 28.04
N GLY A 63 4.55 -13.06 27.93
CA GLY A 63 5.88 -13.46 27.48
C GLY A 63 6.02 -13.50 25.96
N CYS A 64 5.17 -14.27 25.26
CA CYS A 64 5.26 -14.44 23.80
C CYS A 64 4.17 -13.74 22.98
N GLY A 65 3.23 -13.03 23.63
CA GLY A 65 2.15 -12.33 22.94
C GLY A 65 1.02 -13.23 22.40
N ALA A 66 1.06 -14.54 22.66
CA ALA A 66 0.00 -15.45 22.23
C ALA A 66 -1.36 -15.02 22.83
N HIS A 67 -2.34 -14.83 21.97
CA HIS A 67 -3.66 -14.31 22.34
C HIS A 67 -4.77 -15.01 21.55
N GLY A 68 -5.86 -15.35 22.21
CA GLY A 68 -6.99 -15.99 21.52
C GLY A 68 -8.16 -16.35 22.43
N ASP A 69 -9.21 -16.85 21.80
CA ASP A 69 -10.38 -17.43 22.45
C ASP A 69 -10.28 -18.97 22.51
N ALA A 70 -11.34 -19.63 22.97
CA ALA A 70 -11.41 -21.09 23.06
C ALA A 70 -11.20 -21.81 21.71
N ILE A 71 -11.72 -21.24 20.62
CA ILE A 71 -11.61 -21.83 19.28
C ILE A 71 -10.16 -21.72 18.82
N ARG A 72 -9.59 -20.53 18.97
CA ARG A 72 -8.21 -20.24 18.59
C ARG A 72 -7.20 -21.06 19.41
N TRP A 73 -7.50 -21.34 20.68
CA TRP A 73 -6.74 -22.29 21.48
C TRP A 73 -6.66 -23.67 20.81
N LEU A 74 -7.77 -24.22 20.34
CA LEU A 74 -7.78 -25.53 19.68
C LEU A 74 -7.13 -25.53 18.28
N THR A 75 -7.25 -24.45 17.52
CA THR A 75 -6.58 -24.35 16.22
C THR A 75 -5.07 -24.18 16.39
N ASP A 76 -4.64 -23.28 17.28
CA ASP A 76 -3.25 -22.86 17.34
C ASP A 76 -2.43 -23.81 18.22
N HIS A 77 -3.00 -24.35 19.31
CA HIS A 77 -2.31 -25.30 20.18
C HIS A 77 -2.38 -26.75 19.66
N ARG A 78 -3.52 -27.16 19.07
CA ARG A 78 -3.73 -28.55 18.61
C ARG A 78 -3.72 -28.74 17.10
N GLY A 79 -3.63 -27.66 16.32
CA GLY A 79 -3.57 -27.73 14.86
C GLY A 79 -4.85 -28.22 14.19
N LEU A 80 -6.00 -28.07 14.86
CA LEU A 80 -7.30 -28.48 14.31
C LEU A 80 -7.80 -27.49 13.26
N ASP A 81 -8.53 -28.00 12.26
CA ASP A 81 -9.28 -27.15 11.32
C ASP A 81 -10.42 -26.45 12.07
N PHE A 82 -10.74 -25.21 11.65
CA PHE A 82 -11.71 -24.34 12.33
C PHE A 82 -13.06 -25.02 12.60
N ILE A 83 -13.62 -25.76 11.64
CA ILE A 83 -14.92 -26.43 11.83
C ILE A 83 -14.83 -27.62 12.79
N ASP A 84 -13.69 -28.30 12.82
CA ASP A 84 -13.44 -29.40 13.75
C ASP A 84 -13.20 -28.87 15.18
N ALA A 85 -12.52 -27.73 15.33
CA ALA A 85 -12.36 -27.03 16.60
C ALA A 85 -13.70 -26.56 17.17
N VAL A 86 -14.56 -25.96 16.34
CA VAL A 86 -15.93 -25.54 16.74
C VAL A 86 -16.77 -26.74 17.16
N ARG A 87 -16.68 -27.87 16.43
CA ARG A 87 -17.43 -29.09 16.76
C ARG A 87 -17.05 -29.67 18.11
N GLU A 88 -15.75 -29.77 18.39
CA GLU A 88 -15.26 -30.34 19.66
C GLU A 88 -15.70 -29.49 20.85
N LEU A 89 -15.70 -28.16 20.70
CA LEU A 89 -16.21 -27.26 21.74
C LEU A 89 -17.73 -27.37 21.90
N ALA A 90 -18.48 -27.49 20.81
CA ALA A 90 -19.94 -27.59 20.85
C ALA A 90 -20.42 -28.84 21.59
N GLU A 91 -19.77 -29.98 21.34
CA GLU A 91 -20.03 -31.24 22.06
C GLU A 91 -19.78 -31.09 23.56
N LYS A 92 -18.67 -30.47 23.96
CA LYS A 92 -18.34 -30.22 25.37
C LYS A 92 -19.27 -29.20 26.04
N ALA A 93 -19.77 -28.23 25.29
CA ALA A 93 -20.70 -27.20 25.75
C ALA A 93 -22.17 -27.64 25.74
N GLY A 94 -22.45 -28.90 25.33
CA GLY A 94 -23.81 -29.41 25.16
C GLY A 94 -24.64 -28.61 24.16
N LEU A 95 -23.98 -28.02 23.16
CA LEU A 95 -24.60 -27.25 22.07
C LEU A 95 -24.70 -28.12 20.82
N GLU A 96 -25.90 -28.19 20.26
CA GLU A 96 -26.13 -28.93 19.02
C GLU A 96 -25.59 -28.12 17.83
N MET A 97 -24.71 -28.71 17.03
CA MET A 97 -24.14 -28.06 15.85
C MET A 97 -25.24 -27.74 14.81
N PRO A 98 -25.23 -26.55 14.17
CA PRO A 98 -26.21 -26.22 13.14
C PRO A 98 -26.28 -27.29 12.04
N GLU A 99 -27.50 -27.70 11.68
CA GLU A 99 -27.71 -28.85 10.82
C GLU A 99 -27.03 -28.70 9.45
N ARG A 100 -26.18 -29.68 9.12
CA ARG A 100 -25.68 -29.90 7.75
C ARG A 100 -26.81 -30.45 6.89
N SER A 101 -26.79 -30.16 5.59
CA SER A 101 -27.69 -30.82 4.64
C SER A 101 -27.59 -32.35 4.79
N THR A 102 -28.70 -33.08 4.57
CA THR A 102 -28.72 -34.56 4.62
C THR A 102 -27.67 -35.18 3.69
N ALA A 103 -27.40 -34.52 2.57
CA ALA A 103 -26.34 -34.88 1.62
C ALA A 103 -24.92 -34.75 2.21
N ASP A 104 -24.64 -33.75 3.06
CA ASP A 104 -23.33 -33.57 3.68
C ASP A 104 -23.07 -34.56 4.81
N ARG A 105 -24.12 -34.95 5.57
CA ARG A 105 -24.02 -36.05 6.56
C ARG A 105 -23.75 -37.38 5.84
N ALA A 106 -24.48 -37.65 4.75
CA ALA A 106 -24.27 -38.85 3.93
C ALA A 106 -22.84 -38.91 3.34
N ARG A 107 -22.28 -37.79 2.88
CA ARG A 107 -20.90 -37.73 2.36
C ARG A 107 -19.82 -37.99 3.40
N VAL A 108 -20.00 -37.54 4.64
CA VAL A 108 -19.04 -37.83 5.72
C VAL A 108 -19.07 -39.31 6.09
N LEU A 109 -20.27 -39.89 6.26
CA LEU A 109 -20.43 -41.32 6.54
C LEU A 109 -19.91 -42.19 5.39
N ALA A 110 -20.17 -41.80 4.14
CA ALA A 110 -19.65 -42.49 2.96
C ALA A 110 -18.11 -42.46 2.92
N ARG A 111 -17.48 -41.34 3.28
CA ARG A 111 -16.01 -41.23 3.38
C ARG A 111 -15.43 -42.12 4.47
N GLU A 112 -16.07 -42.20 5.63
CA GLU A 112 -15.65 -43.09 6.72
C GLU A 112 -15.75 -44.56 6.30
N ALA A 113 -16.88 -44.98 5.74
CA ALA A 113 -17.07 -46.33 5.23
C ALA A 113 -16.06 -46.69 4.11
N ASN A 114 -15.75 -45.74 3.23
CA ASN A 114 -14.75 -45.92 2.18
C ASN A 114 -13.33 -46.08 2.76
N SER A 115 -12.96 -45.30 3.79
CA SER A 115 -11.68 -45.46 4.49
C SER A 115 -11.57 -46.80 5.23
N ASP A 116 -12.67 -47.34 5.77
CA ASP A 116 -12.66 -48.67 6.42
C ASP A 116 -12.34 -49.78 5.41
N VAL A 117 -12.93 -49.73 4.22
CA VAL A 117 -12.64 -50.68 3.12
C VAL A 117 -11.16 -50.61 2.73
N LEU A 118 -10.64 -49.38 2.57
CA LEU A 118 -9.22 -49.17 2.25
C LEU A 118 -8.29 -49.64 3.37
N GLY A 119 -8.68 -49.48 4.64
CA GLY A 119 -7.95 -50.01 5.79
C GLY A 119 -7.89 -51.54 5.81
N LYS A 120 -9.00 -52.22 5.50
CA LYS A 120 -9.02 -53.70 5.32
C LYS A 120 -8.06 -54.13 4.21
N ALA A 121 -8.07 -53.44 3.08
CA ALA A 121 -7.17 -53.72 1.97
C ALA A 121 -5.70 -53.49 2.34
N ALA A 122 -5.38 -52.42 3.08
CA ALA A 122 -4.02 -52.15 3.56
C ALA A 122 -3.50 -53.27 4.47
N ASN A 123 -4.32 -53.71 5.44
CA ASN A 123 -3.99 -54.84 6.32
C ASN A 123 -3.76 -56.13 5.53
N TRP A 124 -4.58 -56.39 4.52
CA TRP A 124 -4.40 -57.54 3.63
C TRP A 124 -3.07 -57.48 2.89
N TYR A 125 -2.72 -56.35 2.28
CA TYR A 125 -1.45 -56.20 1.57
C TYR A 125 -0.24 -56.33 2.51
N ALA A 126 -0.31 -55.79 3.73
CA ALA A 126 0.74 -55.97 4.74
C ALA A 126 0.92 -57.45 5.12
N GLN A 127 -0.17 -58.21 5.28
CA GLN A 127 -0.09 -59.67 5.50
C GLN A 127 0.53 -60.41 4.31
N GLN A 128 0.24 -60.01 3.07
CA GLN A 128 0.86 -60.60 1.88
C GLN A 128 2.37 -60.36 1.82
N LEU A 129 2.82 -59.14 2.15
CA LEU A 129 4.25 -58.86 2.30
C LEU A 129 4.84 -59.73 3.41
N GLY A 130 4.12 -59.82 4.55
CA GLY A 130 4.33 -60.72 5.67
C GLY A 130 4.77 -62.13 5.30
N ARG A 131 4.07 -62.72 4.33
CA ARG A 131 4.19 -64.09 3.84
C ARG A 131 5.16 -64.27 2.68
N THR A 132 5.83 -63.22 2.24
CA THR A 132 6.73 -63.26 1.06
C THR A 132 8.16 -62.89 1.45
N PRO A 133 8.95 -63.83 2.02
CA PRO A 133 10.31 -63.55 2.51
C PRO A 133 11.24 -62.97 1.44
N ALA A 134 11.11 -63.39 0.18
CA ALA A 134 11.96 -62.88 -0.91
C ALA A 134 11.79 -61.38 -1.17
N ILE A 135 10.55 -60.86 -1.13
CA ILE A 135 10.30 -59.42 -1.33
C ILE A 135 10.65 -58.62 -0.08
N LYS A 136 10.42 -59.19 1.11
CA LYS A 136 10.93 -58.60 2.36
C LYS A 136 12.44 -58.47 2.33
N GLN A 137 13.15 -59.53 1.94
CA GLN A 137 14.60 -59.51 1.82
C GLN A 137 15.03 -58.48 0.77
N TRP A 138 14.37 -58.43 -0.39
CA TRP A 138 14.64 -57.40 -1.40
C TRP A 138 14.48 -55.96 -0.88
N LEU A 139 13.49 -55.70 -0.03
CA LEU A 139 13.34 -54.39 0.63
C LEU A 139 14.45 -54.14 1.65
N ILE A 140 14.83 -55.15 2.43
CA ILE A 140 15.94 -55.08 3.40
C ILE A 140 17.28 -54.82 2.68
N ASP A 141 17.52 -55.46 1.54
CA ASP A 141 18.71 -55.25 0.71
C ASP A 141 18.75 -53.82 0.14
N ARG A 142 17.57 -53.21 -0.05
CA ARG A 142 17.41 -51.78 -0.35
C ARG A 142 17.36 -50.89 0.90
N GLY A 143 17.72 -51.43 2.06
CA GLY A 143 17.83 -50.70 3.31
C GLY A 143 16.49 -50.30 3.93
N VAL A 144 15.35 -50.87 3.53
CA VAL A 144 14.07 -50.62 4.22
C VAL A 144 13.95 -51.61 5.38
N THR A 145 13.92 -51.10 6.62
CA THR A 145 13.87 -51.92 7.82
C THR A 145 12.49 -52.51 8.06
N LEU A 146 12.40 -53.59 8.84
CA LEU A 146 11.11 -54.18 9.22
C LEU A 146 10.22 -53.18 9.98
N ALA A 147 10.81 -52.34 10.83
CA ALA A 147 10.11 -51.29 11.54
C ALA A 147 9.48 -50.26 10.58
N GLN A 148 10.19 -49.86 9.53
CA GLN A 148 9.64 -48.95 8.51
C GLN A 148 8.55 -49.61 7.66
N MET A 149 8.69 -50.90 7.33
CA MET A 149 7.63 -51.64 6.64
C MET A 149 6.33 -51.61 7.45
N GLU A 150 6.43 -51.80 8.76
CA GLU A 150 5.28 -51.72 9.66
C GLU A 150 4.76 -50.28 9.81
N ALA A 151 5.65 -49.32 10.08
CA ALA A 151 5.29 -47.92 10.32
C ALA A 151 4.61 -47.25 9.11
N PHE A 152 5.08 -47.53 7.88
CA PHE A 152 4.44 -47.06 6.64
C PHE A 152 3.31 -47.98 6.15
N GLY A 153 3.06 -49.10 6.82
CA GLY A 153 2.07 -50.08 6.39
C GLY A 153 2.37 -50.68 5.02
N LEU A 154 3.66 -50.84 4.66
CA LEU A 154 4.06 -51.37 3.37
C LEU A 154 3.47 -52.77 3.16
N GLY A 155 2.96 -52.98 1.96
CA GLY A 155 2.28 -54.21 1.60
C GLY A 155 2.71 -54.74 0.24
N LEU A 156 2.17 -55.90 -0.13
CA LEU A 156 2.44 -56.53 -1.42
C LEU A 156 1.12 -56.89 -2.09
N SER A 157 0.89 -56.32 -3.28
CA SER A 157 -0.11 -56.88 -4.19
C SER A 157 0.55 -58.03 -4.95
N SER A 158 0.17 -59.25 -4.63
CA SER A 158 0.76 -60.43 -5.25
C SER A 158 0.05 -60.80 -6.55
N TRP A 159 0.74 -61.49 -7.45
CA TRP A 159 0.11 -62.07 -8.65
C TRP A 159 -0.82 -63.24 -8.35
N ARG A 160 -0.73 -63.84 -7.15
CA ARG A 160 -1.42 -65.09 -6.78
C ARG A 160 -2.63 -64.87 -5.89
N ASN A 161 -2.55 -63.90 -4.98
CA ASN A 161 -3.57 -63.59 -3.98
C ASN A 161 -4.14 -62.20 -4.25
N SER A 162 -5.42 -62.15 -4.64
CA SER A 162 -6.17 -60.93 -4.95
C SER A 162 -6.57 -60.18 -3.68
N VAL A 163 -6.72 -58.86 -3.78
CA VAL A 163 -7.24 -57.98 -2.72
C VAL A 163 -8.66 -58.35 -2.28
N THR A 164 -9.42 -59.10 -3.07
CA THR A 164 -10.73 -59.65 -2.66
C THR A 164 -10.66 -60.48 -1.38
N GLY A 165 -9.49 -61.05 -1.04
CA GLY A 165 -9.25 -61.74 0.21
C GLY A 165 -9.25 -60.86 1.47
N CYS A 166 -9.31 -59.52 1.35
CA CYS A 166 -9.35 -58.60 2.48
C CYS A 166 -10.70 -58.57 3.23
N GLY A 167 -11.73 -59.21 2.69
CA GLY A 167 -13.07 -59.25 3.30
C GLY A 167 -13.94 -58.01 3.06
N ALA A 168 -13.59 -57.15 2.10
CA ALA A 168 -14.46 -56.08 1.59
C ALA A 168 -15.31 -56.55 0.41
N HIS A 169 -16.46 -55.91 0.17
CA HIS A 169 -17.37 -56.33 -0.91
C HIS A 169 -16.73 -56.04 -2.29
N PRO A 170 -16.87 -56.92 -3.30
CA PRO A 170 -16.26 -56.72 -4.62
C PRO A 170 -16.61 -55.40 -5.32
N GLU A 171 -17.83 -54.87 -5.11
CA GLU A 171 -18.23 -53.54 -5.61
C GLU A 171 -17.52 -52.39 -4.91
N GLU A 172 -17.28 -52.51 -3.61
CA GLU A 172 -16.56 -51.48 -2.85
C GLU A 172 -15.11 -51.43 -3.31
N LEU A 173 -14.49 -52.59 -3.57
CA LEU A 173 -13.14 -52.69 -4.13
C LEU A 173 -13.03 -52.05 -5.52
N LEU A 174 -14.04 -52.21 -6.37
CA LEU A 174 -14.10 -51.57 -7.69
C LEU A 174 -14.27 -50.05 -7.55
N ARG A 175 -15.22 -49.60 -6.72
CA ARG A 175 -15.50 -48.18 -6.47
C ARG A 175 -14.27 -47.45 -5.92
N MET A 176 -13.47 -48.11 -5.09
CA MET A 176 -12.23 -47.57 -4.52
C MET A 176 -11.01 -47.68 -5.47
N GLY A 177 -11.18 -48.23 -6.67
CA GLY A 177 -10.11 -48.38 -7.65
C GLY A 177 -9.05 -49.42 -7.27
N LEU A 178 -9.39 -50.38 -6.39
CA LEU A 178 -8.50 -51.48 -6.02
C LEU A 178 -8.58 -52.65 -7.02
N THR A 179 -9.72 -52.77 -7.71
CA THR A 179 -9.93 -53.67 -8.84
C THR A 179 -10.42 -52.89 -10.05
N VAL A 180 -10.20 -53.45 -11.24
CA VAL A 180 -10.72 -52.94 -12.50
C VAL A 180 -11.43 -54.05 -13.25
N GLU A 181 -12.46 -53.67 -14.00
CA GLU A 181 -13.18 -54.60 -14.88
C GLU A 181 -12.39 -54.82 -16.16
N GLN A 182 -12.28 -56.08 -16.59
CA GLN A 182 -11.64 -56.44 -17.84
C GLN A 182 -12.68 -56.39 -18.96
N TYR A 183 -12.60 -55.37 -19.83
CA TYR A 183 -13.57 -55.10 -20.90
C TYR A 183 -13.73 -56.23 -21.95
N ASP A 184 -12.88 -57.26 -21.91
CA ASP A 184 -12.81 -58.29 -22.96
C ASP A 184 -13.14 -59.72 -22.47
N THR A 185 -13.89 -59.86 -21.37
CA THR A 185 -14.43 -61.18 -20.97
C THR A 185 -15.89 -61.08 -20.54
N ALA A 186 -16.74 -61.92 -21.12
CA ALA A 186 -18.18 -62.00 -20.86
C ALA A 186 -18.58 -62.36 -19.40
N ALA A 187 -17.60 -62.58 -18.52
CA ALA A 187 -17.79 -62.99 -17.13
C ALA A 187 -17.55 -61.86 -16.11
N GLY A 188 -17.33 -60.61 -16.54
CA GLY A 188 -17.12 -59.48 -15.62
C GLY A 188 -15.92 -59.69 -14.68
N LEU A 189 -14.89 -60.41 -15.15
CA LEU A 189 -13.73 -60.78 -14.36
C LEU A 189 -13.00 -59.51 -13.90
N ARG A 190 -13.01 -59.29 -12.58
CA ARG A 190 -12.29 -58.20 -11.93
C ARG A 190 -10.86 -58.62 -11.69
N ARG A 191 -9.93 -57.74 -12.05
CA ARG A 191 -8.52 -57.91 -11.74
C ARG A 191 -8.06 -56.81 -10.81
N ASP A 192 -7.16 -57.12 -9.90
CA ASP A 192 -6.48 -56.11 -9.08
C ASP A 192 -5.85 -55.05 -9.99
N TYR A 193 -6.00 -53.79 -9.60
CA TYR A 193 -5.42 -52.66 -10.30
C TYR A 193 -3.89 -52.61 -10.10
N PHE A 194 -3.43 -52.87 -8.87
CA PHE A 194 -2.03 -52.75 -8.46
C PHE A 194 -1.20 -54.05 -8.57
N ARG A 195 -1.58 -54.98 -9.47
CA ARG A 195 -0.98 -56.33 -9.53
C ARG A 195 0.55 -56.33 -9.56
N GLY A 196 1.14 -57.15 -8.69
CA GLY A 196 2.57 -57.43 -8.70
C GLY A 196 3.42 -56.27 -8.19
N ARG A 197 2.83 -55.34 -7.46
CA ARG A 197 3.49 -54.11 -7.01
C ARG A 197 3.66 -54.11 -5.50
N LEU A 198 4.73 -53.45 -5.06
CA LEU A 198 4.83 -53.01 -3.68
C LEU A 198 3.77 -51.95 -3.43
N MET A 199 2.98 -52.13 -2.38
CA MET A 199 1.89 -51.26 -1.98
C MET A 199 2.35 -50.30 -0.90
N VAL A 200 2.07 -49.02 -1.11
CA VAL A 200 2.34 -47.92 -0.17
C VAL A 200 0.99 -47.28 0.18
N PRO A 201 0.40 -47.54 1.35
CA PRO A 201 -0.87 -46.92 1.73
C PRO A 201 -0.72 -45.41 1.91
N ILE A 202 -1.65 -44.65 1.35
CA ILE A 202 -1.72 -43.20 1.45
C ILE A 202 -2.80 -42.84 2.45
N HIS A 203 -2.47 -41.92 3.36
CA HIS A 203 -3.32 -41.56 4.48
C HIS A 203 -3.80 -40.11 4.42
N ASP A 204 -4.99 -39.84 4.97
CA ASP A 204 -5.42 -38.48 5.26
C ASP A 204 -4.68 -37.91 6.49
N ALA A 205 -4.96 -36.66 6.86
CA ALA A 205 -4.34 -36.00 8.01
C ALA A 205 -4.64 -36.68 9.36
N ARG A 206 -5.69 -37.50 9.44
CA ARG A 206 -6.09 -38.26 10.65
C ARG A 206 -5.46 -39.66 10.67
N GLY A 207 -4.64 -40.01 9.67
CA GLY A 207 -4.00 -41.31 9.57
C GLY A 207 -4.90 -42.42 9.04
N ARG A 208 -6.04 -42.08 8.41
CA ARG A 208 -6.91 -43.08 7.78
C ARG A 208 -6.47 -43.32 6.35
N VAL A 209 -6.49 -44.58 5.90
CA VAL A 209 -6.15 -44.92 4.52
C VAL A 209 -7.20 -44.33 3.58
N VAL A 210 -6.73 -43.60 2.57
CA VAL A 210 -7.58 -42.94 1.56
C VAL A 210 -7.27 -43.35 0.12
N GLY A 211 -6.12 -43.97 -0.10
CA GLY A 211 -5.71 -44.53 -1.39
C GLY A 211 -4.38 -45.28 -1.27
N PHE A 212 -3.80 -45.67 -2.38
CA PHE A 212 -2.51 -46.37 -2.45
C PHE A 212 -1.62 -45.80 -3.54
N GLY A 213 -0.33 -45.68 -3.24
CA GLY A 213 0.73 -45.65 -4.23
C GLY A 213 1.27 -47.06 -4.44
N ALA A 214 1.76 -47.37 -5.63
CA ALA A 214 2.27 -48.70 -5.92
C ALA A 214 3.47 -48.67 -6.87
N ARG A 215 4.54 -49.37 -6.49
CA ARG A 215 5.78 -49.48 -7.26
C ARG A 215 5.91 -50.85 -7.91
N ALA A 216 6.21 -50.88 -9.20
CA ALA A 216 6.53 -52.12 -9.90
C ALA A 216 7.75 -52.82 -9.28
N LEU A 217 7.63 -54.13 -9.06
CA LEU A 217 8.76 -54.97 -8.62
C LEU A 217 9.53 -55.48 -9.84
N PRO A 218 10.86 -55.66 -9.75
CA PRO A 218 11.64 -56.30 -10.80
C PRO A 218 11.10 -57.70 -11.11
N ASN A 219 11.05 -58.04 -12.40
CA ASN A 219 10.75 -59.39 -12.85
C ASN A 219 11.97 -60.31 -12.59
N ARG A 220 11.86 -61.59 -12.96
CA ARG A 220 12.94 -62.58 -12.76
C ARG A 220 14.23 -62.27 -13.53
N GLU A 221 14.15 -61.44 -14.56
CA GLU A 221 15.26 -61.01 -15.43
C GLU A 221 15.89 -59.69 -14.95
N GLY A 222 15.37 -59.10 -13.87
CA GLY A 222 15.88 -57.85 -13.28
C GLY A 222 15.23 -56.58 -13.84
N GLU A 223 14.34 -56.70 -14.82
CA GLU A 223 13.67 -55.56 -15.46
C GLU A 223 12.43 -55.10 -14.67
N THR A 224 12.22 -53.79 -14.56
CA THR A 224 11.06 -53.22 -13.86
C THR A 224 9.98 -52.78 -14.86
N PRO A 225 8.74 -53.30 -14.78
CA PRO A 225 7.65 -52.91 -15.67
C PRO A 225 7.25 -51.43 -15.60
N GLU A 226 7.04 -50.78 -16.75
CA GLU A 226 6.48 -49.43 -16.86
C GLU A 226 4.92 -49.43 -16.78
N PRO A 227 4.28 -48.38 -16.24
CA PRO A 227 4.89 -47.27 -15.50
C PRO A 227 5.46 -47.75 -14.16
N LYS A 228 6.66 -47.29 -13.82
CA LYS A 228 7.38 -47.67 -12.58
C LYS A 228 6.55 -47.41 -11.31
N TYR A 229 5.76 -46.33 -11.29
CA TYR A 229 4.88 -45.93 -10.19
C TYR A 229 3.46 -45.65 -10.69
N ILE A 230 2.45 -46.06 -9.91
CA ILE A 230 1.05 -45.72 -10.13
C ILE A 230 0.37 -45.38 -8.81
N ASN A 231 -0.59 -44.47 -8.86
CA ASN A 231 -1.44 -44.11 -7.73
C ASN A 231 -2.87 -44.58 -7.96
N SER A 232 -3.63 -44.68 -6.87
CA SER A 232 -5.09 -44.78 -6.93
C SER A 232 -5.67 -43.70 -7.86
N PRO A 233 -6.72 -44.01 -8.63
CA PRO A 233 -7.45 -42.98 -9.37
C PRO A 233 -8.09 -41.97 -8.41
N ASP A 234 -8.30 -40.74 -8.87
CA ASP A 234 -9.00 -39.72 -8.08
C ASP A 234 -10.42 -40.21 -7.72
N SER A 235 -10.81 -40.03 -6.47
CA SER A 235 -12.05 -40.53 -5.88
C SER A 235 -12.58 -39.58 -4.80
N GLU A 236 -13.71 -39.89 -4.17
CA GLU A 236 -14.24 -39.07 -3.08
C GLU A 236 -13.31 -39.01 -1.84
N THR A 237 -12.46 -40.03 -1.66
CA THR A 237 -11.47 -40.11 -0.56
C THR A 237 -10.07 -39.72 -1.01
N PHE A 238 -9.71 -39.94 -2.27
CA PHE A 238 -8.37 -39.68 -2.81
C PHE A 238 -8.37 -38.52 -3.82
N ASP A 239 -7.67 -37.43 -3.50
CA ASP A 239 -7.43 -36.32 -4.40
C ASP A 239 -5.92 -36.11 -4.51
N LYS A 240 -5.32 -36.54 -5.63
CA LYS A 240 -3.87 -36.48 -5.83
C LYS A 240 -3.33 -35.04 -5.83
N GLY A 241 -4.15 -34.07 -6.22
CA GLY A 241 -3.77 -32.65 -6.28
C GLY A 241 -3.87 -31.95 -4.94
N ARG A 242 -4.42 -32.59 -3.90
CA ARG A 242 -4.53 -31.98 -2.55
C ARG A 242 -3.83 -32.77 -1.47
N LEU A 243 -3.57 -34.05 -1.70
CA LEU A 243 -2.90 -34.92 -0.73
C LEU A 243 -1.38 -34.80 -0.81
N LEU A 244 -0.76 -34.82 0.36
CA LEU A 244 0.68 -34.99 0.56
C LEU A 244 0.89 -36.32 1.26
N PHE A 245 1.75 -37.17 0.72
CA PHE A 245 2.09 -38.43 1.38
C PHE A 245 2.78 -38.17 2.71
N ASN A 246 2.57 -39.08 3.66
CA ASN A 246 3.10 -39.03 5.01
C ASN A 246 2.64 -37.85 5.88
N HIS A 247 1.67 -37.04 5.44
CA HIS A 247 1.17 -35.87 6.19
C HIS A 247 0.84 -36.17 7.67
N HIS A 248 0.05 -37.21 7.96
CA HIS A 248 -0.36 -37.55 9.33
C HIS A 248 0.78 -37.85 10.31
N ARG A 249 1.91 -38.39 9.82
CA ARG A 249 3.11 -38.69 10.64
C ARG A 249 4.08 -37.53 10.63
N ALA A 250 4.29 -36.92 9.47
CA ALA A 250 5.16 -35.76 9.32
C ALA A 250 4.63 -34.55 10.09
N ALA A 251 3.32 -34.34 10.19
CA ALA A 251 2.77 -33.15 10.86
C ALA A 251 3.10 -33.05 12.37
N PRO A 252 2.89 -34.09 13.20
CA PRO A 252 3.35 -34.04 14.59
C PRO A 252 4.89 -34.02 14.69
N ALA A 253 5.59 -34.78 13.85
CA ALA A 253 7.07 -34.79 13.84
C ALA A 253 7.67 -33.42 13.51
N ALA A 254 7.12 -32.74 12.50
CA ALA A 254 7.53 -31.42 12.05
C ALA A 254 7.39 -30.34 13.14
N ARG A 255 6.40 -30.48 14.04
CA ARG A 255 6.24 -29.56 15.18
C ARG A 255 7.35 -29.74 16.22
N VAL A 256 7.81 -30.97 16.41
CA VAL A 256 8.90 -31.30 17.34
C VAL A 256 10.24 -30.93 16.72
N ALA A 257 10.49 -31.34 15.48
CA ALA A 257 11.71 -31.08 14.73
C ALA A 257 11.84 -29.62 14.25
N ARG A 258 10.73 -28.87 14.21
CA ARG A 258 10.63 -27.52 13.64
C ARG A 258 11.14 -27.44 12.20
N ARG A 259 10.80 -28.46 11.40
CA ARG A 259 11.18 -28.59 10.00
C ARG A 259 10.14 -29.42 9.24
N LEU A 260 10.02 -29.22 7.94
CA LEU A 260 9.29 -30.11 7.03
C LEU A 260 10.05 -30.21 5.69
N ALA A 261 10.43 -31.41 5.25
CA ALA A 261 11.00 -31.60 3.92
C ALA A 261 9.95 -32.17 2.94
N ILE A 262 10.00 -31.72 1.70
CA ILE A 262 9.16 -32.16 0.58
C ILE A 262 10.08 -32.81 -0.45
N VAL A 263 10.07 -34.14 -0.50
CA VAL A 263 10.85 -34.93 -1.46
C VAL A 263 10.00 -35.31 -2.66
N GLU A 264 10.61 -35.86 -3.71
CA GLU A 264 9.92 -36.15 -4.96
C GLU A 264 8.88 -37.28 -4.85
N GLY A 265 9.18 -38.33 -4.09
CA GLY A 265 8.35 -39.53 -4.05
C GLY A 265 8.28 -40.27 -2.71
N TYR A 266 7.49 -41.35 -2.72
CA TYR A 266 7.21 -42.17 -1.54
C TYR A 266 8.45 -42.77 -0.90
N PHE A 267 9.37 -43.27 -1.74
CA PHE A 267 10.53 -44.01 -1.27
C PHE A 267 11.59 -43.08 -0.71
N ASP A 268 11.62 -41.84 -1.18
CA ASP A 268 12.46 -40.80 -0.60
C ASP A 268 12.00 -40.53 0.83
N VAL A 269 10.68 -40.41 1.09
CA VAL A 269 10.16 -40.24 2.46
C VAL A 269 10.53 -41.44 3.34
N ILE A 270 10.49 -42.65 2.81
CA ILE A 270 10.90 -43.86 3.55
C ILE A 270 12.40 -43.84 3.85
N ALA A 271 13.23 -43.42 2.89
CA ALA A 271 14.67 -43.25 3.08
C ALA A 271 14.99 -42.20 4.14
N MET A 272 14.26 -41.07 4.15
CA MET A 272 14.42 -40.03 5.16
C MET A 272 14.13 -40.53 6.58
N GLU A 273 13.13 -41.41 6.79
CA GLU A 273 12.90 -42.02 8.11
C GLU A 273 14.06 -42.92 8.55
N ARG A 274 14.81 -43.52 7.62
CA ARG A 274 16.00 -44.33 7.95
C ARG A 274 17.09 -43.46 8.55
N ALA A 275 17.22 -42.25 8.01
CA ALA A 275 18.03 -41.17 8.59
C ALA A 275 17.39 -40.55 9.84
N GLU A 276 16.31 -41.12 10.38
CA GLU A 276 15.56 -40.59 11.54
C GLU A 276 14.97 -39.18 11.31
N ILE A 277 14.72 -38.82 10.05
CA ILE A 277 14.08 -37.58 9.63
C ILE A 277 12.63 -37.91 9.22
N VAL A 278 11.74 -37.90 10.22
CA VAL A 278 10.33 -38.34 10.07
C VAL A 278 9.45 -37.21 9.52
N GLU A 279 9.89 -35.97 9.65
CA GLU A 279 9.23 -34.75 9.22
C GLU A 279 9.28 -34.50 7.69
N CYS A 280 9.02 -35.54 6.89
CA CYS A 280 9.09 -35.50 5.43
C CYS A 280 7.78 -35.88 4.75
N VAL A 281 7.42 -35.20 3.67
CA VAL A 281 6.24 -35.46 2.83
C VAL A 281 6.62 -35.52 1.35
N ALA A 282 5.73 -36.04 0.50
CA ALA A 282 5.93 -36.05 -0.96
C ALA A 282 4.63 -35.70 -1.72
N PRO A 283 4.71 -35.10 -2.92
CA PRO A 283 3.57 -34.89 -3.80
C PRO A 283 3.13 -36.20 -4.49
N MET A 284 1.83 -36.30 -4.79
CA MET A 284 1.21 -37.52 -5.35
C MET A 284 1.10 -37.53 -6.87
N GLY A 285 1.90 -36.71 -7.56
CA GLY A 285 1.90 -36.55 -9.00
C GLY A 285 3.22 -35.99 -9.51
N THR A 286 3.30 -35.70 -10.81
CA THR A 286 4.55 -35.28 -11.49
C THR A 286 5.01 -33.87 -11.15
N ALA A 287 4.16 -33.02 -10.58
CA ALA A 287 4.51 -31.68 -10.15
C ALA A 287 3.72 -31.28 -8.90
N LEU A 288 4.37 -30.55 -8.00
CA LEU A 288 3.76 -29.99 -6.81
C LEU A 288 2.70 -28.94 -7.18
N THR A 289 1.53 -29.01 -6.54
CA THR A 289 0.39 -28.12 -6.81
C THR A 289 0.24 -27.06 -5.72
N GLU A 290 -0.51 -26.00 -6.02
CA GLU A 290 -0.84 -24.90 -5.12
C GLU A 290 -1.54 -25.42 -3.85
N ALA A 291 -2.53 -26.31 -4.00
CA ALA A 291 -3.25 -26.87 -2.85
C ALA A 291 -2.37 -27.76 -1.96
N GLN A 292 -1.36 -28.44 -2.53
CA GLN A 292 -0.36 -29.17 -1.75
C GLN A 292 0.60 -28.24 -1.02
N LEU A 293 1.06 -27.16 -1.65
CA LEU A 293 1.87 -26.13 -1.00
C LEU A 293 1.14 -25.50 0.19
N GLU A 294 -0.13 -25.14 0.00
CA GLU A 294 -1.02 -24.65 1.04
C GLU A 294 -1.11 -25.61 2.23
N ARG A 295 -1.18 -26.91 1.95
CA ARG A 295 -1.22 -27.94 3.00
C ARG A 295 0.12 -28.10 3.70
N ALA A 296 1.23 -28.05 2.97
CA ALA A 296 2.56 -28.09 3.57
C ALA A 296 2.77 -26.90 4.53
N TRP A 297 2.33 -25.70 4.15
CA TRP A 297 2.42 -24.51 5.02
C TRP A 297 1.58 -24.59 6.29
N ARG A 298 0.48 -25.34 6.28
CA ARG A 298 -0.31 -25.62 7.49
C ARG A 298 0.40 -26.57 8.45
N ILE A 299 1.31 -27.41 7.94
CA ILE A 299 2.13 -28.30 8.78
C ILE A 299 3.31 -27.52 9.36
N HIS A 300 4.08 -26.87 8.48
CA HIS A 300 5.24 -26.10 8.85
C HIS A 300 5.27 -24.83 8.01
N HIS A 301 5.51 -23.69 8.64
CA HIS A 301 5.53 -22.40 7.96
C HIS A 301 6.68 -22.28 6.92
N HIS A 302 7.69 -23.15 6.99
CA HIS A 302 8.85 -23.15 6.09
C HIS A 302 9.22 -24.57 5.63
N PRO A 303 8.50 -25.15 4.66
CA PRO A 303 8.91 -26.37 3.98
C PRO A 303 10.17 -26.22 3.13
N VAL A 304 10.92 -27.31 2.99
CA VAL A 304 12.12 -27.42 2.13
C VAL A 304 11.85 -28.43 1.01
N LEU A 305 11.89 -28.02 -0.25
CA LEU A 305 11.90 -28.93 -1.41
C LEU A 305 13.26 -29.62 -1.49
N LEU A 306 13.32 -30.95 -1.40
CA LEU A 306 14.54 -31.74 -1.55
C LEU A 306 14.44 -32.55 -2.84
N PHE A 307 14.99 -32.01 -3.93
CA PHE A 307 14.88 -32.55 -5.30
C PHE A 307 16.23 -32.97 -5.88
N ASP A 308 16.18 -33.75 -6.96
CA ASP A 308 17.37 -34.27 -7.63
C ASP A 308 18.23 -33.14 -8.23
N GLY A 309 19.55 -33.33 -8.20
CA GLY A 309 20.55 -32.36 -8.70
C GLY A 309 20.68 -32.26 -10.21
N ASP A 310 19.82 -32.92 -10.98
CA ASP A 310 19.93 -32.98 -12.44
C ASP A 310 19.15 -31.85 -13.16
N GLY A 311 19.18 -31.84 -14.49
CA GLY A 311 18.46 -30.84 -15.28
C GLY A 311 16.93 -30.91 -15.16
N ALA A 312 16.36 -32.07 -14.84
CA ALA A 312 14.92 -32.27 -14.67
C ALA A 312 14.47 -31.80 -13.28
N GLY A 313 15.20 -32.18 -12.22
CA GLY A 313 14.99 -31.75 -10.84
C GLY A 313 15.09 -30.24 -10.69
N ARG A 314 16.10 -29.59 -11.30
CA ARG A 314 16.19 -28.12 -11.36
C ARG A 314 14.97 -27.45 -12.01
N LYS A 315 14.49 -27.98 -13.14
CA LYS A 315 13.28 -27.44 -13.81
C LYS A 315 12.02 -27.67 -12.98
N ALA A 316 11.92 -28.79 -12.28
CA ALA A 316 10.81 -29.07 -11.37
C ALA A 316 10.82 -28.09 -10.18
N ALA A 317 12.00 -27.82 -9.60
CA ALA A 317 12.16 -26.84 -8.53
C ALA A 317 11.73 -25.43 -8.96
N VAL A 318 12.17 -24.95 -10.15
CA VAL A 318 11.75 -23.62 -10.66
C VAL A 318 10.24 -23.53 -10.81
N LYS A 319 9.61 -24.55 -11.42
CA LYS A 319 8.15 -24.57 -11.58
C LYS A 319 7.41 -24.60 -10.25
N ALA A 320 7.92 -25.34 -9.26
CA ALA A 320 7.34 -25.36 -7.92
C ALA A 320 7.46 -23.99 -7.24
N CYS A 321 8.59 -23.31 -7.41
CA CYS A 321 8.81 -21.95 -6.90
C CYS A 321 7.86 -20.95 -7.57
N GLU A 322 7.72 -20.98 -8.90
CA GLU A 322 6.79 -20.10 -9.63
C GLU A 322 5.32 -20.27 -9.19
N ARG A 323 4.90 -21.51 -8.93
CA ARG A 323 3.56 -21.80 -8.37
C ARG A 323 3.40 -21.34 -6.92
N ALA A 324 4.50 -21.36 -6.15
CA ALA A 324 4.50 -20.90 -4.78
C ALA A 324 4.48 -19.36 -4.66
N LEU A 325 5.05 -18.62 -5.64
CA LEU A 325 5.16 -17.16 -5.59
C LEU A 325 3.85 -16.44 -5.22
N PRO A 326 2.68 -16.72 -5.82
CA PRO A 326 1.43 -16.04 -5.44
C PRO A 326 0.96 -16.34 -4.01
N MET A 327 1.51 -17.36 -3.36
CA MET A 327 1.02 -17.89 -2.09
C MET A 327 1.99 -17.68 -0.92
N VAL A 328 3.24 -17.31 -1.20
CA VAL A 328 4.21 -16.96 -0.17
C VAL A 328 3.80 -15.68 0.53
N GLY A 329 4.13 -15.63 1.81
CA GLY A 329 3.63 -14.62 2.74
C GLY A 329 4.26 -14.80 4.12
N PRO A 330 3.92 -13.94 5.10
CA PRO A 330 4.32 -14.14 6.48
C PRO A 330 3.88 -15.52 6.97
N GLY A 331 4.85 -16.30 7.47
CA GLY A 331 4.60 -17.68 7.89
C GLY A 331 4.37 -18.67 6.74
N ARG A 332 4.69 -18.30 5.49
CA ARG A 332 4.65 -19.17 4.31
C ARG A 332 5.92 -19.00 3.48
N MET A 333 6.96 -19.71 3.88
CA MET A 333 8.29 -19.71 3.28
C MET A 333 8.56 -21.03 2.56
N LEU A 334 9.42 -21.02 1.55
CA LEU A 334 9.82 -22.22 0.84
C LEU A 334 11.33 -22.18 0.61
N SER A 335 12.01 -23.30 0.81
CA SER A 335 13.41 -23.49 0.41
C SER A 335 13.53 -24.63 -0.60
N VAL A 336 14.67 -24.71 -1.26
CA VAL A 336 15.08 -25.70 -2.25
C VAL A 336 16.47 -26.21 -1.86
N ALA A 337 16.56 -27.50 -1.57
CA ALA A 337 17.79 -28.24 -1.46
C ALA A 337 17.90 -29.14 -2.70
N LEU A 338 18.99 -28.98 -3.45
CA LEU A 338 19.30 -29.86 -4.57
C LEU A 338 20.33 -30.89 -4.11
N LEU A 339 20.03 -32.15 -4.37
CA LEU A 339 20.96 -33.25 -4.11
C LEU A 339 22.16 -33.16 -5.07
N PRO A 340 23.28 -33.84 -4.77
CA PRO A 340 24.38 -33.97 -5.73
C PRO A 340 23.91 -34.61 -7.04
N GLU A 341 24.55 -34.26 -8.16
CA GLU A 341 24.15 -34.76 -9.48
C GLU A 341 24.18 -36.29 -9.53
N GLY A 342 23.07 -36.89 -9.98
CA GLY A 342 22.90 -38.34 -10.06
C GLY A 342 22.66 -39.06 -8.73
N LYS A 343 22.40 -38.33 -7.63
CA LYS A 343 22.05 -38.89 -6.31
C LYS A 343 20.59 -38.62 -5.96
N ASP A 344 19.94 -39.60 -5.33
CA ASP A 344 18.65 -39.45 -4.65
C ASP A 344 18.84 -39.47 -3.10
N PRO A 345 17.80 -39.19 -2.28
CA PRO A 345 17.94 -39.21 -0.82
C PRO A 345 18.35 -40.58 -0.25
N ASP A 346 17.99 -41.68 -0.93
CA ASP A 346 18.33 -43.05 -0.52
C ASP A 346 19.82 -43.33 -0.71
N ASP A 347 20.39 -42.91 -1.83
CA ASP A 347 21.82 -43.04 -2.13
C ASP A 347 22.68 -42.17 -1.19
N LEU A 348 22.26 -40.94 -0.92
CA LEU A 348 22.98 -40.03 -0.04
C LEU A 348 23.00 -40.53 1.41
N GLU A 349 21.89 -41.10 1.90
CA GLU A 349 21.81 -41.71 3.22
C GLU A 349 22.77 -42.91 3.35
N ARG A 350 22.84 -43.78 2.34
CA ARG A 350 23.69 -44.98 2.41
C ARG A 350 25.18 -44.63 2.49
N GLU A 351 25.59 -43.56 1.83
CA GLU A 351 26.98 -43.15 1.73
C GLU A 351 27.46 -42.37 2.95
N GLY A 352 26.61 -41.50 3.52
CA GLY A 352 27.01 -40.58 4.58
C GLY A 352 26.08 -40.53 5.80
N GLY A 353 25.07 -41.41 5.85
CA GLY A 353 24.10 -41.51 6.93
C GLY A 353 23.22 -40.27 7.07
N ARG A 354 22.56 -40.17 8.23
CA ARG A 354 21.76 -38.99 8.61
C ARG A 354 22.51 -37.67 8.41
N ALA A 355 23.79 -37.63 8.79
CA ALA A 355 24.59 -36.42 8.71
C ALA A 355 24.72 -35.85 7.29
N ALA A 356 24.77 -36.69 6.25
CA ALA A 356 24.85 -36.21 4.87
C ALA A 356 23.55 -35.60 4.36
N ILE A 357 22.40 -36.17 4.73
CA ILE A 357 21.10 -35.58 4.41
C ILE A 357 20.88 -34.30 5.21
N GLU A 358 21.20 -34.31 6.51
CA GLU A 358 21.14 -33.11 7.35
C GLU A 358 22.02 -32.02 6.72
N ALA A 359 23.22 -32.34 6.25
CA ALA A 359 24.07 -31.36 5.56
C ALA A 359 23.44 -30.76 4.29
N VAL A 360 22.70 -31.54 3.50
CA VAL A 360 21.99 -31.03 2.32
C VAL A 360 20.77 -30.20 2.70
N LEU A 361 20.00 -30.63 3.71
CA LEU A 361 18.87 -29.88 4.23
C LEU A 361 19.30 -28.57 4.92
N ASP A 362 20.43 -28.60 5.63
CA ASP A 362 21.04 -27.43 6.25
C ASP A 362 21.58 -26.47 5.18
N ALA A 363 21.98 -27.00 4.01
CA ALA A 363 22.37 -26.23 2.84
C ALA A 363 21.19 -25.81 1.94
N ALA A 364 19.94 -26.04 2.38
CA ALA A 364 18.77 -25.68 1.60
C ALA A 364 18.71 -24.18 1.33
N GLN A 365 18.61 -23.82 0.05
CA GLN A 365 18.53 -22.44 -0.38
C GLN A 365 17.09 -21.94 -0.31
N PRO A 366 16.78 -20.84 0.38
CA PRO A 366 15.50 -20.17 0.25
C PRO A 366 15.06 -20.03 -1.22
N MET A 367 13.76 -20.17 -1.50
CA MET A 367 13.19 -20.03 -2.85
C MET A 367 13.64 -18.74 -3.52
N PHE A 368 13.69 -17.68 -2.73
CA PHE A 368 14.21 -16.38 -3.09
C PHE A 368 15.63 -16.46 -3.69
N ASP A 369 16.54 -17.19 -3.05
CA ASP A 369 17.95 -17.36 -3.47
C ASP A 369 18.04 -18.16 -4.75
N PHE A 370 17.28 -19.25 -4.78
CA PHE A 370 17.27 -20.17 -5.88
C PHE A 370 16.82 -19.50 -7.19
N LEU A 371 15.72 -18.74 -7.15
CA LEU A 371 15.21 -18.03 -8.33
C LEU A 371 16.17 -16.94 -8.84
N TRP A 372 16.86 -16.22 -7.94
CA TRP A 372 17.91 -15.26 -8.31
C TRP A 372 18.99 -15.90 -9.17
N GLN A 373 19.54 -17.04 -8.72
CA GLN A 373 20.64 -17.72 -9.40
C GLN A 373 20.23 -18.19 -10.80
N VAL A 374 19.00 -18.68 -10.94
CA VAL A 374 18.44 -19.13 -12.22
C VAL A 374 18.27 -17.98 -13.21
N GLU A 375 17.69 -16.86 -12.78
CA GLU A 375 17.44 -15.70 -13.66
C GLU A 375 18.73 -14.98 -14.09
N LEU A 376 19.70 -14.86 -13.17
CA LEU A 376 21.00 -14.27 -13.48
C LEU A 376 21.73 -15.07 -14.57
N ALA A 377 21.71 -16.40 -14.47
CA ALA A 377 22.35 -17.29 -15.44
C ALA A 377 21.72 -17.22 -16.85
N ALA A 378 20.48 -16.75 -16.97
CA ALA A 378 19.75 -16.65 -18.24
C ALA A 378 19.85 -15.28 -18.94
N ALA A 379 20.45 -14.26 -18.31
CA ALA A 379 20.50 -12.89 -18.84
C ALA A 379 21.76 -12.59 -19.67
N ASP A 380 21.66 -11.74 -20.71
CA ASP A 380 22.82 -11.03 -21.27
C ASP A 380 23.08 -9.77 -20.44
N THR A 381 24.14 -9.78 -19.66
CA THR A 381 24.43 -8.76 -18.64
C THR A 381 25.50 -7.76 -19.05
N SER A 382 25.99 -7.89 -20.28
CA SER A 382 27.07 -7.07 -20.83
C SER A 382 26.60 -5.66 -21.22
N THR A 383 25.29 -5.44 -21.42
CA THR A 383 24.70 -4.19 -21.88
C THR A 383 23.77 -3.54 -20.84
N PRO A 384 23.63 -2.19 -20.79
CA PRO A 384 22.64 -1.52 -19.94
C PRO A 384 21.20 -2.03 -20.16
N GLU A 385 20.83 -2.29 -21.42
CA GLU A 385 19.54 -2.82 -21.82
C GLU A 385 19.32 -4.26 -21.32
N GLY A 386 20.36 -5.10 -21.37
CA GLY A 386 20.35 -6.47 -20.87
C GLY A 386 20.24 -6.56 -19.35
N ARG A 387 20.95 -5.68 -18.63
CA ARG A 387 20.83 -5.52 -17.17
C ARG A 387 19.43 -5.00 -16.78
N SER A 388 18.93 -3.98 -17.50
CA SER A 388 17.56 -3.50 -17.34
C SER A 388 16.52 -4.60 -17.58
N ALA A 389 16.74 -5.46 -18.57
CA ALA A 389 15.86 -6.61 -18.85
C ALA A 389 15.88 -7.66 -17.72
N LEU A 390 17.03 -7.96 -17.11
CA LEU A 390 17.15 -8.82 -15.93
C LEU A 390 16.39 -8.21 -14.74
N ARG A 391 16.61 -6.92 -14.44
CA ARG A 391 15.88 -6.20 -13.37
C ARG A 391 14.37 -6.25 -13.60
N ARG A 392 13.92 -6.07 -14.85
CA ARG A 392 12.51 -6.19 -15.23
C ARG A 392 11.96 -7.60 -15.05
N ARG A 393 12.73 -8.66 -15.33
CA ARG A 393 12.29 -10.05 -15.11
C ARG A 393 12.10 -10.38 -13.63
N LEU A 394 13.08 -10.03 -12.80
CA LEU A 394 12.99 -10.18 -11.34
C LEU A 394 11.82 -9.37 -10.77
N GLY A 395 11.61 -8.15 -11.27
CA GLY A 395 10.44 -7.33 -10.93
C GLY A 395 9.11 -7.99 -11.27
N ARG A 396 9.01 -8.72 -12.39
CA ARG A 396 7.81 -9.50 -12.76
C ARG A 396 7.59 -10.71 -11.85
N LEU A 397 8.64 -11.44 -11.51
CA LEU A 397 8.54 -12.57 -10.57
C LEU A 397 8.07 -12.09 -9.20
N ALA A 398 8.63 -10.99 -8.70
CA ALA A 398 8.22 -10.39 -7.44
C ALA A 398 6.75 -9.92 -7.51
N ALA A 399 6.34 -9.28 -8.62
CA ALA A 399 4.96 -8.86 -8.82
C ALA A 399 3.94 -10.01 -8.82
N GLY A 400 4.38 -11.25 -9.07
CA GLY A 400 3.55 -12.45 -8.95
C GLY A 400 3.15 -12.79 -7.52
N ILE A 401 3.87 -12.28 -6.52
CA ILE A 401 3.57 -12.49 -5.10
C ILE A 401 2.37 -11.65 -4.67
N GLN A 402 1.37 -12.30 -4.06
CA GLN A 402 0.13 -11.64 -3.64
C GLN A 402 0.27 -10.90 -2.32
N ASP A 403 1.03 -11.47 -1.37
CA ASP A 403 1.31 -10.81 -0.10
C ASP A 403 2.22 -9.61 -0.33
N GLU A 404 1.72 -8.42 -0.01
CA GLU A 404 2.35 -7.16 -0.37
C GLU A 404 3.70 -6.95 0.33
N GLU A 405 3.79 -7.31 1.60
CA GLU A 405 5.02 -7.18 2.38
C GLU A 405 6.07 -8.17 1.87
N THR A 406 5.69 -9.43 1.66
CA THR A 406 6.60 -10.46 1.15
C THR A 406 7.06 -10.14 -0.26
N ARG A 407 6.18 -9.60 -1.11
CA ARG A 407 6.54 -9.06 -2.42
C ARG A 407 7.57 -7.95 -2.30
N ALA A 408 7.37 -7.01 -1.38
CA ALA A 408 8.31 -5.92 -1.15
C ALA A 408 9.67 -6.47 -0.69
N GLN A 409 9.71 -7.43 0.23
CA GLN A 409 10.95 -8.05 0.70
C GLN A 409 11.69 -8.82 -0.40
N TYR A 410 10.99 -9.59 -1.24
CA TYR A 410 11.59 -10.24 -2.41
C TYR A 410 12.17 -9.21 -3.38
N ARG A 411 11.45 -8.11 -3.63
CA ARG A 411 11.95 -7.05 -4.50
C ARG A 411 13.20 -6.39 -3.94
N VAL A 412 13.18 -6.03 -2.65
CA VAL A 412 14.32 -5.40 -1.95
C VAL A 412 15.55 -6.30 -2.04
N GLU A 413 15.42 -7.58 -1.72
CA GLU A 413 16.57 -8.48 -1.70
C GLU A 413 17.07 -8.80 -3.12
N TRP A 414 16.20 -8.92 -4.13
CA TRP A 414 16.67 -9.11 -5.52
C TRP A 414 17.28 -7.84 -6.10
N ASP A 415 16.76 -6.66 -5.77
CA ASP A 415 17.37 -5.38 -6.11
C ASP A 415 18.74 -5.24 -5.42
N ALA A 416 18.89 -5.68 -4.16
CA ALA A 416 20.18 -5.70 -3.45
C ALA A 416 21.19 -6.64 -4.11
N ARG A 417 20.77 -7.82 -4.57
CA ARG A 417 21.63 -8.76 -5.30
C ARG A 417 21.95 -8.29 -6.71
N TYR A 418 21.00 -7.63 -7.36
CA TYR A 418 21.22 -6.93 -8.61
C TYR A 418 22.27 -5.84 -8.47
N ALA A 419 22.19 -5.03 -7.40
CA ALA A 419 23.23 -4.08 -7.03
C ALA A 419 24.56 -4.77 -6.69
N ALA A 420 24.57 -5.98 -6.12
CA ALA A 420 25.82 -6.71 -5.87
C ALA A 420 26.46 -7.31 -7.14
N ALA A 421 25.65 -7.84 -8.07
CA ALA A 421 26.10 -8.50 -9.30
C ALA A 421 26.42 -7.51 -10.43
N PHE A 422 25.75 -6.36 -10.43
CA PHE A 422 26.11 -5.18 -11.22
C PHE A 422 26.54 -4.12 -10.22
N PRO A 423 27.75 -4.28 -9.65
CA PRO A 423 28.22 -3.46 -8.57
C PRO A 423 28.07 -2.00 -8.96
N PRO A 424 27.45 -1.17 -8.12
CA PRO A 424 27.78 0.24 -8.11
C PRO A 424 29.32 0.38 -7.96
N PRO A 425 29.88 1.57 -8.21
CA PRO A 425 31.31 1.85 -8.18
C PRO A 425 32.15 1.22 -7.05
N PRO A 426 33.51 1.32 -7.15
CA PRO A 426 34.45 0.58 -6.33
C PRO A 426 34.16 0.62 -4.82
N PRO A 427 34.47 -0.48 -4.13
CA PRO A 427 33.78 -0.81 -2.91
C PRO A 427 34.26 0.06 -1.78
N GLY A 428 33.28 0.66 -1.13
CA GLY A 428 33.49 1.79 -0.25
C GLY A 428 33.02 3.10 -0.83
N LEU A 429 32.31 3.06 -1.96
CA LEU A 429 31.53 4.16 -2.52
C LEU A 429 30.15 3.64 -2.90
N SER A 430 29.16 3.92 -2.06
CA SER A 430 27.76 3.67 -2.37
C SER A 430 27.25 4.65 -3.44
N GLU A 431 26.15 4.29 -4.12
CA GLU A 431 25.36 5.26 -4.90
C GLU A 431 24.86 6.44 -4.05
N GLU A 432 24.84 6.32 -2.71
CA GLU A 432 24.56 7.39 -1.74
C GLU A 432 25.84 8.14 -1.26
N GLU A 433 27.04 7.60 -1.49
CA GLU A 433 28.31 8.37 -1.46
C GLU A 433 28.51 9.11 -2.82
N MET A 434 27.59 8.86 -3.77
CA MET A 434 27.35 9.55 -5.04
C MET A 434 26.05 10.39 -5.05
N LEU A 435 25.71 11.04 -3.94
CA LEU A 435 24.57 11.97 -3.87
C LEU A 435 24.66 13.10 -4.93
N PRO A 436 23.52 13.70 -5.29
CA PRO A 436 23.06 13.94 -6.65
C PRO A 436 23.97 14.88 -7.47
N ASN A 437 23.80 14.84 -8.80
CA ASN A 437 24.21 15.97 -9.64
C ASN A 437 23.58 17.25 -9.06
N GLY A 438 24.41 18.09 -8.45
CA GLY A 438 24.02 19.35 -7.85
C GLY A 438 25.05 20.41 -8.19
N SER A 439 24.62 21.44 -8.91
CA SER A 439 25.40 22.67 -9.07
C SER A 439 25.30 23.47 -7.76
N VAL A 440 26.35 23.47 -6.94
CA VAL A 440 26.52 24.47 -5.90
C VAL A 440 27.89 25.12 -6.07
N ALA A 441 27.93 26.43 -5.84
CA ALA A 441 29.02 27.32 -6.21
C ALA A 441 30.40 26.86 -5.69
N ALA A 442 31.43 27.14 -6.49
CA ALA A 442 32.82 26.83 -6.23
C ALA A 442 33.24 27.24 -4.81
N PHE A 443 34.08 26.44 -4.14
CA PHE A 443 34.69 26.68 -2.82
C PHE A 443 35.02 28.15 -2.50
N SER A 444 35.36 28.94 -3.52
CA SER A 444 35.44 30.41 -3.52
C SER A 444 34.25 31.19 -2.90
N THR A 445 33.06 30.60 -2.75
CA THR A 445 31.87 31.26 -2.19
C THR A 445 31.65 30.98 -0.71
N LEU A 446 32.46 30.11 -0.08
CA LEU A 446 32.39 29.86 1.36
C LEU A 446 32.98 31.04 2.14
N PRO A 447 32.42 31.41 3.31
CA PRO A 447 33.02 32.40 4.20
C PRO A 447 34.49 32.05 4.51
N GLY A 448 35.38 33.05 4.46
CA GLY A 448 36.84 32.82 4.46
C GLY A 448 37.38 31.96 5.61
N GLU A 449 36.80 32.07 6.81
CA GLU A 449 37.18 31.23 7.95
C GLU A 449 36.74 29.76 7.80
N VAL A 450 35.56 29.51 7.23
CA VAL A 450 35.01 28.16 7.01
C VAL A 450 35.79 27.46 5.90
N GLY A 451 36.05 28.15 4.79
CA GLY A 451 36.88 27.63 3.70
C GLY A 451 38.30 27.29 4.15
N ALA A 452 38.96 28.20 4.89
CA ALA A 452 40.31 27.97 5.44
C ALA A 452 40.36 26.78 6.40
N ARG A 453 39.32 26.60 7.23
CA ARG A 453 39.19 25.47 8.16
C ARG A 453 39.03 24.14 7.42
N LEU A 454 38.18 24.09 6.39
CA LEU A 454 37.98 22.89 5.58
C LEU A 454 39.23 22.49 4.81
N LYS A 455 39.92 23.45 4.18
CA LYS A 455 41.20 23.20 3.49
C LYS A 455 42.26 22.60 4.42
N ARG A 456 42.38 23.14 5.64
CA ARG A 456 43.29 22.63 6.67
C ARG A 456 42.94 21.20 7.09
N LEU A 457 41.66 20.92 7.30
CA LEU A 457 41.19 19.58 7.67
C LEU A 457 41.47 18.56 6.56
N SER A 458 41.25 18.92 5.29
CA SER A 458 41.57 18.06 4.14
C SER A 458 43.07 17.74 4.03
N GLN A 459 43.95 18.70 4.34
CA GLN A 459 45.41 18.47 4.38
C GLN A 459 45.83 17.55 5.54
N LEU A 460 45.21 17.69 6.72
CA LEU A 460 45.46 16.81 7.87
C LEU A 460 44.98 15.37 7.61
N TRP A 461 43.81 15.24 6.99
CA TRP A 461 43.26 13.96 6.56
C TRP A 461 44.17 13.25 5.58
N LEU A 462 44.58 13.93 4.49
CA LEU A 462 45.46 13.39 3.45
C LEU A 462 46.70 12.70 4.06
N ARG A 463 47.42 13.41 4.94
CA ARG A 463 48.67 12.91 5.56
C ARG A 463 48.44 11.66 6.42
N ARG A 464 47.36 11.64 7.21
CA ARG A 464 47.09 10.55 8.15
C ARG A 464 46.46 9.33 7.49
N SER A 465 45.55 9.56 6.56
CA SER A 465 44.86 8.49 5.84
C SER A 465 45.83 7.71 4.97
N ALA A 466 46.89 8.35 4.44
CA ALA A 466 47.97 7.65 3.74
C ALA A 466 48.72 6.66 4.65
N GLU A 467 49.06 7.05 5.88
CA GLU A 467 49.77 6.21 6.85
C GLU A 467 48.98 4.98 7.31
N HIS A 468 47.65 5.11 7.39
CA HIS A 468 46.75 4.06 7.89
C HIS A 468 46.03 3.34 6.74
N CYS A 469 46.28 3.69 5.49
CA CYS A 469 45.69 3.04 4.32
C CYS A 469 46.23 1.60 4.23
N PRO A 470 45.38 0.56 4.30
CA PRO A 470 45.84 -0.80 4.08
C PRO A 470 46.48 -0.94 2.69
N ILE A 471 47.67 -1.54 2.60
CA ILE A 471 48.37 -1.75 1.32
C ILE A 471 47.69 -2.89 0.56
N THR A 472 46.52 -2.58 -0.01
CA THR A 472 45.71 -3.45 -0.86
C THR A 472 45.20 -2.62 -2.03
N ALA A 473 45.10 -3.21 -3.23
CA ALA A 473 44.64 -2.50 -4.42
C ALA A 473 43.29 -1.81 -4.18
N LYS A 474 42.36 -2.50 -3.49
CA LYS A 474 41.03 -1.99 -3.17
C LYS A 474 41.05 -0.76 -2.24
N ALA A 475 41.86 -0.78 -1.19
CA ALA A 475 41.93 0.34 -0.25
C ALA A 475 42.60 1.57 -0.89
N ILE A 476 43.65 1.34 -1.70
CA ILE A 476 44.39 2.40 -2.38
C ILE A 476 43.54 3.04 -3.49
N CYS A 477 42.79 2.25 -4.29
CA CYS A 477 41.86 2.80 -5.27
C CYS A 477 40.74 3.63 -4.62
N ARG A 478 40.20 3.19 -3.47
CA ARG A 478 39.19 3.95 -2.73
C ARG A 478 39.77 5.28 -2.22
N TRP A 479 40.97 5.23 -1.66
CA TRP A 479 41.65 6.42 -1.16
C TRP A 479 42.01 7.41 -2.28
N ALA A 480 42.49 6.92 -3.42
CA ALA A 480 42.79 7.74 -4.60
C ALA A 480 41.54 8.41 -5.19
N TRP A 481 40.40 7.71 -5.24
CA TRP A 481 39.13 8.30 -5.66
C TRP A 481 38.66 9.43 -4.73
N GLU A 482 38.74 9.24 -3.41
CA GLU A 482 38.43 10.27 -2.40
C GLU A 482 39.37 11.49 -2.50
N LEU A 483 40.61 11.26 -2.91
CA LEU A 483 41.59 12.31 -3.17
C LEU A 483 41.20 13.18 -4.38
N GLY A 484 40.87 12.55 -5.51
CA GLY A 484 40.47 13.25 -6.74
C GLY A 484 39.25 14.16 -6.54
N ARG A 485 38.27 13.72 -5.74
CA ARG A 485 37.11 14.55 -5.38
C ARG A 485 37.47 15.82 -4.61
N ARG A 486 38.41 15.73 -3.66
CA ARG A 486 38.86 16.90 -2.85
C ARG A 486 39.71 17.87 -3.67
N VAL A 487 40.40 17.37 -4.70
CA VAL A 487 41.12 18.18 -5.67
C VAL A 487 40.16 18.98 -6.56
N ASP A 488 39.14 18.33 -7.12
CA ASP A 488 38.11 18.99 -7.95
C ASP A 488 37.40 20.15 -7.22
N TYR A 489 37.09 19.97 -5.93
CA TYR A 489 36.47 21.04 -5.12
C TYR A 489 37.43 22.17 -4.73
N GLY A 490 38.74 22.02 -4.94
CA GLY A 490 39.75 22.99 -4.52
C GLY A 490 40.13 22.95 -3.03
N LEU A 491 39.82 21.85 -2.32
CA LEU A 491 40.28 21.63 -0.93
C LEU A 491 41.73 21.19 -0.86
N LEU A 492 42.22 20.52 -1.91
CA LEU A 492 43.61 20.10 -2.09
C LEU A 492 44.04 20.46 -3.51
N THR A 493 45.34 20.64 -3.71
CA THR A 493 45.95 20.74 -5.04
C THR A 493 46.49 19.38 -5.47
N VAL A 494 46.63 19.15 -6.78
CA VAL A 494 47.25 17.92 -7.31
C VAL A 494 48.67 17.78 -6.75
N GLU A 495 49.39 18.89 -6.64
CA GLU A 495 50.76 18.93 -6.11
C GLU A 495 50.84 18.49 -4.64
N GLU A 496 49.82 18.79 -3.83
CA GLU A 496 49.73 18.33 -2.44
C GLU A 496 49.42 16.83 -2.34
N ALA A 497 48.71 16.27 -3.31
CA ALA A 497 48.16 14.91 -3.30
C ALA A 497 49.09 13.85 -3.91
N GLN A 498 49.77 14.18 -5.01
CA GLN A 498 50.52 13.23 -5.85
C GLN A 498 51.60 12.42 -5.09
N PRO A 499 52.42 13.01 -4.20
CA PRO A 499 53.51 12.27 -3.56
C PRO A 499 53.04 11.08 -2.70
N GLU A 500 51.86 11.19 -2.08
CA GLU A 500 51.30 10.12 -1.25
C GLU A 500 50.63 9.02 -2.10
N ILE A 501 50.07 9.37 -3.26
CA ILE A 501 49.59 8.39 -4.25
C ILE A 501 50.74 7.53 -4.74
N ASP A 502 51.83 8.16 -5.20
CA ASP A 502 52.99 7.47 -5.73
C ASP A 502 53.58 6.51 -4.69
N ARG A 503 53.70 6.97 -3.44
CA ARG A 503 54.17 6.15 -2.31
C ARG A 503 53.31 4.89 -2.09
N LEU A 504 51.99 5.01 -2.10
CA LEU A 504 51.08 3.88 -1.85
C LEU A 504 51.03 2.92 -3.05
N VAL A 505 51.09 3.44 -4.28
CA VAL A 505 51.19 2.63 -5.51
C VAL A 505 52.49 1.84 -5.54
N ASP A 506 53.62 2.46 -5.20
CA ASP A 506 54.91 1.79 -5.10
C ASP A 506 54.91 0.71 -4.01
N ALA A 507 54.30 0.99 -2.86
CA ALA A 507 54.16 0.03 -1.77
C ALA A 507 53.29 -1.17 -2.17
N LEU A 508 52.24 -0.94 -2.96
CA LEU A 508 51.39 -2.00 -3.51
C LEU A 508 52.13 -2.86 -4.55
N ALA A 509 52.96 -2.24 -5.40
CA ALA A 509 53.75 -2.93 -6.42
C ALA A 509 54.85 -3.83 -5.82
N GLN A 510 55.28 -3.54 -4.60
CA GLN A 510 56.30 -4.31 -3.86
C GLN A 510 55.72 -5.44 -2.99
N ALA A 511 54.39 -5.52 -2.82
CA ALA A 511 53.75 -6.56 -2.03
C ALA A 511 53.64 -7.88 -2.82
N GLU A 512 54.22 -8.98 -2.32
CA GLU A 512 54.34 -10.29 -3.00
C GLU A 512 52.99 -10.99 -3.34
N GLU A 513 51.84 -10.48 -2.87
CA GLU A 513 50.51 -11.10 -3.02
C GLU A 513 49.62 -10.53 -4.15
N VAL A 514 50.11 -9.64 -5.00
CA VAL A 514 49.27 -9.00 -6.04
C VAL A 514 49.73 -9.39 -7.44
N SER A 515 48.85 -10.08 -8.20
CA SER A 515 49.17 -10.46 -9.59
C SER A 515 49.33 -9.21 -10.47
N SER A 516 50.41 -9.21 -11.23
CA SER A 516 51.11 -8.03 -11.74
C SER A 516 50.56 -7.46 -13.06
N THR A 517 49.24 -7.25 -13.20
CA THR A 517 48.74 -6.74 -14.50
C THR A 517 47.73 -5.58 -14.52
N ASP A 518 47.17 -5.07 -13.41
CA ASP A 518 46.22 -3.92 -13.50
C ASP A 518 46.20 -2.92 -12.31
N SER A 519 47.04 -3.05 -11.29
CA SER A 519 46.87 -2.27 -10.04
C SER A 519 47.23 -0.78 -10.09
N GLY A 520 48.22 -0.37 -10.90
CA GLY A 520 48.63 1.04 -11.01
C GLY A 520 47.68 1.89 -11.85
N ASP A 521 47.25 1.35 -13.01
CA ASP A 521 46.28 2.00 -13.88
C ASP A 521 44.91 2.16 -13.20
N ASP A 522 44.51 1.21 -12.36
CA ASP A 522 43.27 1.30 -11.58
C ASP A 522 43.27 2.42 -10.56
N VAL A 523 44.41 2.74 -9.96
CA VAL A 523 44.54 3.85 -9.00
C VAL A 523 44.47 5.19 -9.72
N VAL A 524 45.14 5.31 -10.87
CA VAL A 524 45.07 6.51 -11.72
C VAL A 524 43.66 6.71 -12.28
N ARG A 525 43.01 5.63 -12.74
CA ARG A 525 41.60 5.64 -13.16
C ARG A 525 40.67 6.03 -12.02
N ALA A 526 40.91 5.55 -10.80
CA ALA A 526 40.12 5.88 -9.63
C ALA A 526 40.26 7.36 -9.23
N PHE A 527 41.48 7.91 -9.23
CA PHE A 527 41.73 9.34 -8.98
C PHE A 527 41.02 10.22 -10.02
N ALA A 528 41.23 9.96 -11.31
CA ALA A 528 40.59 10.70 -12.40
C ALA A 528 39.05 10.57 -12.39
N ALA A 529 38.53 9.39 -12.00
CA ALA A 529 37.09 9.17 -11.84
C ALA A 529 36.51 9.89 -10.61
N GLY A 530 37.35 10.24 -9.62
CA GLY A 530 36.99 11.11 -8.50
C GLY A 530 36.90 12.57 -8.92
N GLU A 531 37.88 13.06 -9.67
CA GLU A 531 37.90 14.45 -10.18
C GLU A 531 36.65 14.79 -11.02
N GLN A 532 36.17 13.85 -11.83
CA GLN A 532 35.04 14.09 -12.73
C GLN A 532 33.66 14.08 -12.06
N ARG A 533 33.56 13.68 -10.78
CA ARG A 533 32.27 13.36 -10.13
C ARG A 533 31.75 14.43 -9.18
N GLY A 534 32.50 15.52 -8.95
CA GLY A 534 32.14 16.56 -8.00
C GLY A 534 32.27 16.13 -6.53
N PHE A 535 32.38 17.12 -5.64
CA PHE A 535 32.43 16.91 -4.20
C PHE A 535 31.43 17.85 -3.51
N ASP A 536 30.47 17.28 -2.79
CA ASP A 536 29.58 18.05 -1.92
C ASP A 536 30.10 17.95 -0.49
N PRO A 537 30.57 19.05 0.14
CA PRO A 537 30.96 19.02 1.54
C PRO A 537 29.75 18.92 2.49
N GLY A 538 28.52 19.15 2.00
CA GLY A 538 27.29 19.18 2.78
C GLY A 538 27.10 17.96 3.70
N PRO A 539 27.13 16.72 3.18
CA PRO A 539 27.04 15.52 4.00
C PRO A 539 28.13 15.43 5.08
N THR A 540 29.38 15.78 4.74
CA THR A 540 30.49 15.76 5.71
C THR A 540 30.34 16.84 6.78
N LEU A 541 29.89 18.03 6.41
CA LEU A 541 29.58 19.13 7.33
C LEU A 541 28.44 18.75 8.28
N LEU A 542 27.42 18.07 7.77
CA LEU A 542 26.32 17.54 8.57
C LEU A 542 26.81 16.45 9.53
N ASP A 543 27.71 15.57 9.10
CA ASP A 543 28.33 14.57 9.98
C ASP A 543 29.18 15.24 11.07
N PHE A 544 29.92 16.31 10.76
CA PHE A 544 30.63 17.11 11.77
C PHE A 544 29.69 17.73 12.80
N GLN A 545 28.60 18.35 12.33
CA GLN A 545 27.59 18.92 13.21
C GLN A 545 26.99 17.84 14.11
N CYS A 546 26.62 16.69 13.52
CA CYS A 546 26.00 15.59 14.23
C CYS A 546 26.94 14.93 15.24
N ALA A 547 28.23 14.85 14.96
CA ALA A 547 29.25 14.35 15.89
C ALA A 547 29.30 15.16 17.20
N GLY A 548 28.92 16.44 17.14
CA GLY A 548 28.81 17.34 18.29
C GLY A 548 27.59 17.09 19.19
N PHE A 549 26.55 16.41 18.70
CA PHE A 549 25.37 16.11 19.53
C PHE A 549 25.69 15.14 20.66
N GLU A 550 24.95 15.24 21.75
CA GLU A 550 25.13 14.37 22.90
C GLU A 550 24.91 12.90 22.53
N ARG A 551 25.59 12.00 23.25
CA ARG A 551 25.50 10.56 23.08
C ARG A 551 24.37 10.01 23.94
N THR A 552 23.14 10.45 23.62
CA THR A 552 21.90 10.10 24.31
C THR A 552 20.80 9.79 23.28
N ASP A 553 19.68 9.20 23.71
CA ASP A 553 18.55 8.95 22.81
C ASP A 553 17.95 10.26 22.27
N LEU A 554 18.00 11.33 23.08
CA LEU A 554 17.64 12.68 22.65
C LEU A 554 18.60 13.19 21.57
N GLY A 555 19.91 13.01 21.77
CA GLY A 555 20.91 13.35 20.75
C GLY A 555 20.76 12.54 19.46
N ASN A 556 20.23 11.33 19.51
CA ASN A 556 19.89 10.57 18.30
C ASN A 556 18.65 11.15 17.59
N ALA A 557 17.68 11.67 18.34
CA ALA A 557 16.56 12.40 17.74
C ALA A 557 17.02 13.72 17.10
N GLU A 558 17.99 14.42 17.69
CA GLU A 558 18.60 15.64 17.11
C GLU A 558 19.31 15.31 15.78
N ARG A 559 20.07 14.20 15.74
CA ARG A 559 20.68 13.68 14.50
C ARG A 559 19.63 13.37 13.43
N PHE A 560 18.54 12.70 13.80
CA PHE A 560 17.46 12.40 12.86
C PHE A 560 16.83 13.69 12.33
N HIS A 561 16.54 14.65 13.20
CA HIS A 561 15.95 15.93 12.81
C HIS A 561 16.86 16.70 11.85
N ALA A 562 18.17 16.76 12.12
CA ALA A 562 19.13 17.44 11.28
C ALA A 562 19.23 16.82 9.87
N ARG A 563 19.05 15.51 9.74
CA ARG A 563 19.14 14.77 8.46
C ARG A 563 17.84 14.74 7.69
N PHE A 564 16.72 14.44 8.36
CA PHE A 564 15.45 14.10 7.73
C PHE A 564 14.28 14.97 8.18
N GLY A 565 14.52 15.99 9.00
CA GLY A 565 13.44 16.82 9.57
C GLY A 565 12.67 17.64 8.55
N ARG A 566 13.18 17.75 7.31
CA ARG A 566 12.47 18.35 6.17
C ARG A 566 11.76 17.31 5.31
N ASP A 567 12.10 16.03 5.41
CA ASP A 567 11.52 14.96 4.61
C ASP A 567 10.27 14.36 5.24
N TYR A 568 10.21 14.35 6.58
CA TYR A 568 9.11 13.79 7.32
C TYR A 568 8.44 14.83 8.21
N LEU A 569 7.12 14.85 8.15
CA LEU A 569 6.27 15.67 9.01
C LEU A 569 5.24 14.79 9.69
N TYR A 570 4.65 15.27 10.78
CA TYR A 570 3.59 14.56 11.49
C TYR A 570 2.39 15.47 11.69
N THR A 571 1.18 14.95 11.51
CA THR A 571 -0.06 15.61 11.89
C THR A 571 -0.83 14.73 12.84
N THR A 572 -1.50 15.32 13.83
CA THR A 572 -2.36 14.58 14.77
C THR A 572 -3.60 13.99 14.09
N ALA A 573 -4.05 14.61 12.99
CA ALA A 573 -5.25 14.20 12.24
C ALA A 573 -4.98 13.07 11.23
N LYS A 574 -3.91 13.19 10.42
CA LYS A 574 -3.63 12.24 9.33
C LYS A 574 -2.55 11.21 9.67
N GLY A 575 -1.61 11.53 10.56
CA GLY A 575 -0.45 10.69 10.86
C GLY A 575 0.83 11.25 10.27
N TRP A 576 1.78 10.38 9.92
CA TRP A 576 3.04 10.77 9.29
C TRP A 576 2.86 11.12 7.81
N LEU A 577 3.57 12.14 7.37
CA LEU A 577 3.69 12.53 5.98
C LEU A 577 5.16 12.47 5.56
N GLY A 578 5.40 12.01 4.33
CA GLY A 578 6.71 11.90 3.73
C GLY A 578 6.77 12.69 2.43
N TRP A 579 7.90 13.33 2.20
CA TRP A 579 8.20 14.02 0.95
C TRP A 579 8.58 13.02 -0.14
N ASP A 580 7.83 12.98 -1.23
CA ASP A 580 8.04 12.05 -2.37
C ASP A 580 8.87 12.67 -3.53
N GLN A 581 9.59 13.75 -3.25
CA GLN A 581 10.27 14.64 -4.21
C GLN A 581 9.37 15.67 -4.93
N ARG A 582 8.05 15.58 -4.76
CA ARG A 582 7.09 16.50 -5.42
C ARG A 582 6.07 17.09 -4.45
N ARG A 583 5.71 16.34 -3.40
CA ARG A 583 4.71 16.71 -2.40
C ARG A 583 4.89 15.95 -1.10
N TYR A 584 4.14 16.34 -0.07
CA TYR A 584 3.93 15.52 1.12
C TYR A 584 2.77 14.56 0.93
N GLN A 585 3.08 13.27 0.94
CA GLN A 585 2.09 12.19 0.93
C GLN A 585 1.88 11.65 2.34
N VAL A 586 0.65 11.30 2.68
CA VAL A 586 0.33 10.57 3.92
C VAL A 586 0.91 9.16 3.80
N LEU A 587 1.89 8.82 4.63
CA LEU A 587 2.57 7.51 4.61
C LEU A 587 1.77 6.44 5.34
N ASN A 588 1.17 6.82 6.45
CA ASN A 588 0.30 5.92 7.19
C ASN A 588 -0.89 6.65 7.80
N GLN A 589 -1.95 5.89 7.94
CA GLN A 589 -3.21 6.34 8.49
C GLN A 589 -3.44 5.80 9.90
N GLU A 590 -2.69 4.79 10.33
CA GLU A 590 -2.82 4.19 11.65
C GLU A 590 -2.15 5.05 12.73
N LYS A 591 -2.87 5.20 13.84
CA LYS A 591 -2.41 5.97 14.98
C LYS A 591 -1.27 5.23 15.68
N ASP A 592 -0.20 5.96 16.00
CA ASP A 592 0.94 5.49 16.81
C ASP A 592 1.79 4.37 16.17
N VAL A 593 1.59 4.08 14.89
CA VAL A 593 2.52 3.29 14.08
C VAL A 593 3.51 4.23 13.42
N THR A 594 4.79 3.88 13.43
CA THR A 594 5.80 4.61 12.65
C THR A 594 5.90 3.97 11.26
N PRO A 595 5.75 4.72 10.15
CA PRO A 595 5.91 4.18 8.80
C PRO A 595 7.28 3.58 8.56
N SER A 596 7.37 2.64 7.61
CA SER A 596 8.63 2.01 7.21
C SER A 596 9.64 3.03 6.66
N GLU A 597 9.18 4.07 5.97
CA GLU A 597 10.03 5.14 5.44
C GLU A 597 10.68 5.95 6.58
N VAL A 598 9.91 6.31 7.60
CA VAL A 598 10.43 7.01 8.78
C VAL A 598 11.40 6.10 9.55
N GLN A 599 11.11 4.80 9.65
CA GLN A 599 12.03 3.82 10.24
C GLN A 599 13.32 3.67 9.44
N ALA A 600 13.27 3.74 8.11
CA ALA A 600 14.47 3.74 7.27
C ALA A 600 15.36 4.95 7.59
N GLY A 601 14.78 6.15 7.76
CA GLY A 601 15.51 7.33 8.21
C GLY A 601 16.15 7.17 9.61
N VAL A 602 15.50 6.42 10.52
CA VAL A 602 16.07 6.09 11.84
C VAL A 602 17.31 5.20 11.68
N PHE A 603 17.21 4.15 10.87
CA PHE A 603 18.34 3.25 10.63
C PHE A 603 19.52 3.99 9.99
N GLU A 604 19.24 4.87 9.03
CA GLU A 604 20.28 5.67 8.39
C GLU A 604 20.92 6.66 9.38
N THR A 605 20.12 7.29 10.25
CA THR A 605 20.64 8.14 11.33
C THR A 605 21.63 7.40 12.22
N ILE A 606 21.33 6.15 12.62
CA ILE A 606 22.23 5.37 13.49
C ILE A 606 23.48 4.91 12.74
N ARG A 607 23.34 4.46 11.49
CA ARG A 607 24.49 4.09 10.64
C ARG A 607 25.43 5.28 10.44
N ALA A 608 24.87 6.48 10.26
CA ALA A 608 25.63 7.70 10.09
C ALA A 608 26.53 8.04 11.28
N ILE A 609 26.23 7.59 12.50
CA ILE A 609 27.08 7.80 13.68
C ILE A 609 28.47 7.17 13.49
N GLN A 610 28.60 6.09 12.71
CA GLN A 610 29.92 5.55 12.36
C GLN A 610 30.69 6.46 11.39
N ARG A 611 29.99 7.15 10.48
CA ARG A 611 30.59 8.18 9.61
C ARG A 611 31.01 9.40 10.43
N GLU A 612 30.18 9.83 11.39
CA GLU A 612 30.52 10.87 12.37
C GLU A 612 31.81 10.51 13.13
N ALA A 613 31.94 9.27 13.61
CA ALA A 613 33.16 8.79 14.28
C ALA A 613 34.38 8.78 13.36
N ALA A 614 34.21 8.31 12.10
CA ALA A 614 35.27 8.28 11.11
C ALA A 614 35.76 9.70 10.81
N VAL A 615 34.85 10.63 10.51
CA VAL A 615 35.14 12.04 10.22
C VAL A 615 35.91 12.72 11.38
N ILE A 616 35.57 12.43 12.63
CA ILE A 616 36.33 12.92 13.79
C ILE A 616 37.74 12.31 13.84
N ARG A 617 37.89 11.00 13.68
CA ARG A 617 39.20 10.32 13.68
C ARG A 617 40.13 10.86 12.58
N ASP A 618 39.56 10.99 11.39
CA ASP A 618 40.18 11.42 10.15
C ASP A 618 40.65 12.89 10.22
N SER A 619 40.01 13.71 11.05
CA SER A 619 40.44 15.08 11.32
C SER A 619 41.76 15.18 12.10
N GLY A 620 42.20 14.07 12.72
CA GLY A 620 43.43 13.96 13.50
C GLY A 620 43.26 14.22 15.00
N VAL A 621 44.31 13.92 15.78
CA VAL A 621 44.33 14.05 17.24
C VAL A 621 44.72 15.47 17.65
N ARG A 622 43.95 16.01 18.60
CA ARG A 622 44.21 17.23 19.35
C ARG A 622 45.37 16.99 20.32
N ARG A 623 46.51 17.67 20.10
CA ARG A 623 47.75 17.59 20.91
C ARG A 623 48.35 16.17 21.01
N PRO A 624 48.99 15.67 19.92
CA PRO A 624 49.57 14.32 19.88
C PRO A 624 50.76 14.13 20.85
N ASP A 625 51.42 15.21 21.26
CA ASP A 625 52.54 15.26 22.21
C ASP A 625 52.21 14.64 23.57
N ILE A 626 50.94 14.69 23.99
CA ILE A 626 50.52 14.22 25.31
C ILE A 626 50.31 12.71 25.37
N LEU A 627 50.16 12.04 24.22
CA LEU A 627 49.96 10.58 24.17
C LEU A 627 51.15 9.82 24.75
N ASP A 628 52.36 10.39 24.64
CA ASP A 628 53.60 9.81 25.14
C ASP A 628 53.79 10.01 26.66
N GLU A 629 53.04 10.93 27.28
CA GLU A 629 53.17 11.30 28.70
C GLU A 629 52.11 10.65 29.61
N LEU A 630 51.08 10.02 29.05
CA LEU A 630 49.96 9.44 29.79
C LEU A 630 50.30 8.03 30.29
N ASP A 631 50.36 7.84 31.61
CA ASP A 631 50.49 6.53 32.25
C ASP A 631 49.14 5.98 32.78
N ASP A 632 49.15 4.71 33.23
CA ASP A 632 47.98 3.99 33.76
C ASP A 632 47.32 4.64 34.99
N SER A 633 47.97 5.64 35.61
CA SER A 633 47.53 6.28 36.85
C SER A 633 46.84 7.63 36.67
N ALA A 634 46.81 8.17 35.43
CA ALA A 634 46.17 9.45 35.12
C ALA A 634 44.68 9.46 35.51
N SER A 635 44.27 10.36 36.40
CA SER A 635 42.90 10.40 36.90
C SER A 635 41.97 11.18 35.96
N LYS A 636 40.65 10.90 36.02
CA LYS A 636 39.62 11.72 35.35
C LYS A 636 39.69 13.20 35.74
N PHE A 637 40.18 13.52 36.94
CA PHE A 637 40.32 14.89 37.42
C PHE A 637 41.47 15.62 36.72
N ASP A 638 42.55 14.91 36.38
CA ASP A 638 43.70 15.44 35.64
C ASP A 638 43.31 15.77 34.19
N LEU A 639 42.54 14.89 33.54
CA LEU A 639 41.98 15.13 32.19
C LEU A 639 40.99 16.31 32.17
N VAL A 640 40.20 16.49 33.24
CA VAL A 640 39.21 17.59 33.36
C VAL A 640 39.86 18.94 33.69
N GLN A 641 40.80 18.98 34.65
CA GLN A 641 41.60 20.18 34.93
C GLN A 641 42.32 20.66 33.67
N TRP A 642 42.88 19.74 32.90
CA TRP A 642 43.59 20.05 31.67
C TRP A 642 42.69 20.64 30.57
N ASN A 643 41.48 20.09 30.37
CA ASN A 643 40.49 20.64 29.43
C ASN A 643 40.04 22.07 29.77
N ILE A 644 40.08 22.47 31.05
CA ILE A 644 39.70 23.82 31.51
C ILE A 644 40.79 24.87 31.20
N TRP A 645 42.07 24.48 31.05
CA TRP A 645 43.19 25.41 30.84
C TRP A 645 43.53 25.68 29.36
N VAL A 646 42.99 24.92 28.41
CA VAL A 646 43.42 24.90 26.99
C VAL A 646 42.54 25.77 26.06
N ASP A 647 41.51 26.45 26.60
CA ASP A 647 40.63 27.36 25.83
C ASP A 647 41.30 28.71 25.45
N GLN A 648 42.62 28.84 25.64
CA GLN A 648 43.40 30.04 25.31
C GLN A 648 44.05 30.01 23.91
N GLY A 649 43.25 29.70 22.88
CA GLY A 649 43.48 30.22 21.52
C GLY A 649 44.54 29.55 20.63
N GLN A 650 44.76 28.23 20.70
CA GLN A 650 45.66 27.52 19.78
C GLN A 650 44.93 26.46 18.93
N PRO A 651 44.69 26.71 17.62
CA PRO A 651 43.95 25.82 16.71
C PRO A 651 44.88 24.92 15.85
N GLU A 652 45.99 24.43 16.40
CA GLU A 652 47.01 23.74 15.59
C GLU A 652 46.78 22.22 15.40
N HIS A 653 45.72 21.64 15.97
CA HIS A 653 45.54 20.18 16.01
C HIS A 653 44.14 19.72 15.59
N GLY A 654 44.01 18.42 15.25
CA GLY A 654 42.77 17.81 14.79
C GLY A 654 41.63 17.78 15.83
N LEU A 655 40.44 17.30 15.45
CA LEU A 655 39.23 17.34 16.29
C LEU A 655 39.06 16.12 17.20
N ASP A 656 39.79 15.03 16.95
CA ASP A 656 39.76 13.85 17.83
C ASP A 656 40.55 14.14 19.11
N MET A 657 40.11 13.66 20.26
CA MET A 657 40.78 13.96 21.53
C MET A 657 40.72 12.77 22.49
N VAL A 658 41.69 12.69 23.39
CA VAL A 658 41.67 11.70 24.47
C VAL A 658 40.59 12.09 25.47
N VAL A 659 39.57 11.23 25.63
CA VAL A 659 38.44 11.45 26.53
C VAL A 659 38.50 10.61 27.80
N ASP A 660 39.28 9.53 27.79
CA ASP A 660 39.46 8.62 28.93
C ASP A 660 40.74 7.79 28.74
N VAL A 661 41.28 7.20 29.81
CA VAL A 661 42.38 6.21 29.76
C VAL A 661 41.95 4.99 30.56
N LYS A 662 41.95 3.80 29.95
CA LYS A 662 41.50 2.56 30.60
C LYS A 662 42.50 1.44 30.40
N LYS A 663 43.02 0.87 31.50
CA LYS A 663 43.97 -0.26 31.48
C LYS A 663 45.18 -0.01 30.55
N GLY A 664 45.73 1.20 30.60
CA GLY A 664 46.85 1.61 29.75
C GLY A 664 46.57 1.84 28.28
N GLN A 665 45.29 1.95 27.90
CA GLN A 665 44.89 2.33 26.55
C GLN A 665 44.11 3.66 26.57
N THR A 666 44.55 4.61 25.74
CA THR A 666 43.85 5.88 25.50
C THR A 666 42.54 5.62 24.76
N VAL A 667 41.46 6.22 25.24
CA VAL A 667 40.16 6.20 24.58
C VAL A 667 39.97 7.51 23.83
N MET A 668 39.82 7.43 22.51
CA MET A 668 39.58 8.59 21.66
C MET A 668 38.09 8.99 21.63
N LEU A 669 37.81 10.25 21.33
CA LEU A 669 36.46 10.75 21.11
C LEU A 669 35.79 10.00 19.95
N SER A 670 36.51 9.78 18.86
CA SER A 670 36.03 8.95 17.73
C SER A 670 35.65 7.54 18.17
N ASP A 671 36.41 6.90 19.05
CA ASP A 671 36.09 5.58 19.58
C ASP A 671 34.86 5.61 20.49
N LEU A 672 34.66 6.69 21.25
CA LEU A 672 33.47 6.88 22.07
C LEU A 672 32.22 7.06 21.20
N ILE A 673 32.30 7.86 20.13
CA ILE A 673 31.20 8.05 19.17
C ILE A 673 30.89 6.73 18.45
N GLY A 674 31.92 6.02 17.96
CA GLY A 674 31.74 4.73 17.29
C GLY A 674 31.13 3.67 18.22
N ARG A 675 31.55 3.62 19.49
CA ARG A 675 30.90 2.76 20.50
C ARG A 675 29.46 3.17 20.77
N TRP A 676 29.16 4.46 20.81
CA TRP A 676 27.79 4.96 20.96
C TRP A 676 26.92 4.52 19.78
N GLY A 677 27.38 4.70 18.55
CA GLY A 677 26.66 4.25 17.35
C GLY A 677 26.30 2.76 17.41
N ARG A 678 27.27 1.90 17.74
CA ARG A 678 27.02 0.45 17.92
C ARG A 678 26.03 0.16 19.05
N ALA A 679 26.12 0.87 20.16
CA ALA A 679 25.17 0.72 21.26
C ALA A 679 23.76 1.23 20.88
N SER A 680 23.66 2.19 19.96
CA SER A 680 22.41 2.75 19.44
C SER A 680 21.68 1.87 18.42
N GLU A 681 22.30 0.79 17.94
CA GLU A 681 21.65 -0.25 17.13
C GLU A 681 20.68 -1.12 17.95
N ALA A 682 20.68 -1.00 19.28
CA ALA A 682 19.72 -1.70 20.13
C ALA A 682 18.27 -1.25 19.84
N SER A 683 17.36 -2.21 19.65
CA SER A 683 15.93 -1.99 19.32
C SER A 683 15.22 -0.96 20.22
N GLY A 684 15.55 -0.93 21.51
CA GLY A 684 14.99 0.05 22.45
C GLY A 684 15.36 1.50 22.10
N ARG A 685 16.55 1.75 21.54
CA ARG A 685 17.00 3.10 21.16
C ARG A 685 16.47 3.52 19.78
N LEU A 686 16.36 2.56 18.87
CA LEU A 686 15.74 2.78 17.55
C LEU A 686 14.28 3.23 17.68
N SER A 687 13.50 2.55 18.52
CA SER A 687 12.08 2.89 18.74
C SER A 687 11.84 4.20 19.48
N CYS A 688 12.83 4.71 20.24
CA CYS A 688 12.74 6.01 20.92
C CYS A 688 12.80 7.20 19.96
N ILE A 689 13.58 7.10 18.88
CA ILE A 689 13.88 8.25 17.99
C ILE A 689 12.63 8.83 17.34
N PRO A 690 11.76 8.04 16.66
CA PRO A 690 10.51 8.56 16.09
C PRO A 690 9.61 9.22 17.15
N ASN A 691 9.53 8.64 18.34
CA ASN A 691 8.66 9.15 19.41
C ASN A 691 9.16 10.49 19.98
N LEU A 692 10.47 10.68 20.06
CA LEU A 692 11.10 11.92 20.50
C LEU A 692 10.97 13.00 19.41
N VAL A 693 11.35 12.68 18.17
CA VAL A 693 11.37 13.65 17.07
C VAL A 693 9.97 14.05 16.60
N LYS A 694 8.97 13.17 16.76
CA LYS A 694 7.56 13.43 16.42
C LYS A 694 7.09 14.78 16.96
N ARG A 695 7.51 15.17 18.16
CA ARG A 695 7.15 16.46 18.77
C ARG A 695 7.73 17.67 18.04
N TRP A 696 8.90 17.54 17.42
CA TRP A 696 9.56 18.60 16.65
C TRP A 696 9.08 18.67 15.20
N LEU A 697 8.58 17.55 14.67
CA LEU A 697 8.07 17.43 13.30
C LEU A 697 6.55 17.57 13.21
N THR A 698 5.88 17.83 14.33
CA THR A 698 4.43 18.00 14.33
C THR A 698 4.06 19.33 13.69
N VAL A 699 3.25 19.27 12.64
CA VAL A 699 2.68 20.41 11.91
C VAL A 699 1.15 20.29 11.94
N GLU A 700 0.46 21.41 12.05
CA GLU A 700 -1.00 21.44 11.98
C GLU A 700 -1.48 21.11 10.56
N LEU A 701 -2.54 20.33 10.43
CA LEU A 701 -3.08 19.93 9.12
C LEU A 701 -3.47 21.16 8.26
N THR A 702 -3.88 22.25 8.90
CA THR A 702 -4.25 23.51 8.24
C THR A 702 -3.05 24.28 7.68
N SER A 703 -1.82 23.82 7.91
CA SER A 703 -0.61 24.43 7.34
C SER A 703 -0.32 23.93 5.92
N PHE A 704 -0.92 22.80 5.53
CA PHE A 704 -0.77 22.21 4.20
C PHE A 704 -1.72 22.86 3.19
N ASP A 705 -1.27 22.96 1.94
CA ASP A 705 -2.05 23.49 0.81
C ASP A 705 -2.63 24.90 1.09
N THR A 706 -1.91 25.72 1.86
CA THR A 706 -2.39 27.02 2.36
C THR A 706 -2.38 28.13 1.32
N ASN A 707 -1.49 28.07 0.34
CA ASN A 707 -1.41 29.08 -0.71
C ASN A 707 -2.47 28.79 -1.81
N PRO A 708 -3.52 29.62 -1.94
CA PRO A 708 -4.58 29.39 -2.92
C PRO A 708 -4.10 29.60 -4.36
N MET A 709 -3.00 30.32 -4.56
CA MET A 709 -2.46 30.72 -5.87
C MET A 709 -1.27 29.86 -6.31
N VAL A 710 -1.11 28.67 -5.74
CA VAL A 710 -0.04 27.73 -6.11
C VAL A 710 -0.64 26.39 -6.54
N LEU A 711 -0.24 25.83 -7.67
CA LEU A 711 -0.70 24.54 -8.18
C LEU A 711 0.48 23.60 -8.44
N ASN A 712 0.53 22.49 -7.72
CA ASN A 712 1.59 21.50 -7.89
C ASN A 712 1.36 20.64 -9.14
N CYS A 713 2.33 20.55 -10.04
CA CYS A 713 2.28 19.76 -11.27
C CYS A 713 3.30 18.62 -11.26
N GLN A 714 3.29 17.70 -12.22
CA GLN A 714 4.24 16.57 -12.22
C GLN A 714 5.70 16.99 -12.47
N ASN A 715 5.92 18.14 -13.13
CA ASN A 715 7.22 18.69 -13.50
C ASN A 715 7.65 19.93 -12.70
N GLY A 716 6.89 20.34 -11.69
CA GLY A 716 7.20 21.51 -10.87
C GLY A 716 5.95 22.14 -10.24
N THR A 717 6.15 23.23 -9.51
CA THR A 717 5.09 23.98 -8.84
C THR A 717 4.78 25.26 -9.62
N LEU A 718 3.52 25.44 -10.03
CA LEU A 718 3.05 26.68 -10.66
C LEU A 718 2.68 27.72 -9.60
N HIS A 719 3.24 28.92 -9.73
CA HIS A 719 2.87 30.09 -8.94
C HIS A 719 2.10 31.07 -9.83
N PHE A 720 0.85 31.34 -9.47
CA PHE A 720 0.01 32.33 -10.10
C PHE A 720 0.21 33.67 -9.37
N LEU A 721 1.01 34.54 -9.95
CA LEU A 721 1.38 35.82 -9.35
C LEU A 721 0.43 36.89 -9.87
N ARG A 722 -0.20 37.63 -8.95
CA ARG A 722 -1.04 38.77 -9.32
C ARG A 722 -0.18 39.97 -9.66
N ALA A 723 -0.73 40.88 -10.45
CA ALA A 723 -0.10 42.14 -10.80
C ALA A 723 0.32 42.92 -9.54
N ASP A 724 1.59 43.30 -9.49
CA ASP A 724 2.23 44.03 -8.41
C ASP A 724 3.28 45.02 -8.95
N ASP A 725 4.08 45.62 -8.08
CA ASP A 725 5.13 46.56 -8.47
C ASP A 725 6.23 45.90 -9.34
N GLU A 726 6.30 44.57 -9.40
CA GLU A 726 7.29 43.79 -10.16
C GLU A 726 6.79 43.33 -11.54
N GLY A 727 5.49 43.43 -11.86
CA GLY A 727 4.95 43.12 -13.19
C GLY A 727 3.44 42.82 -13.24
N PRO A 728 2.88 42.52 -14.43
CA PRO A 728 1.48 42.11 -14.59
C PRO A 728 1.22 40.70 -14.03
N ASP A 729 -0.05 40.28 -14.08
CA ASP A 729 -0.46 38.90 -13.77
C ASP A 729 0.38 37.91 -14.59
N ARG A 730 0.98 36.90 -13.94
CA ARG A 730 1.86 35.94 -14.59
C ARG A 730 1.85 34.57 -13.93
N VAL A 731 2.37 33.57 -14.64
CA VAL A 731 2.48 32.19 -14.17
C VAL A 731 3.93 31.74 -14.24
N GLU A 732 4.48 31.30 -13.12
CA GLU A 732 5.87 30.82 -13.04
C GLU A 732 5.91 29.35 -12.64
N LEU A 733 6.58 28.51 -13.44
CA LEU A 733 6.89 27.13 -13.08
C LEU A 733 8.23 27.09 -12.34
N ARG A 734 8.20 26.69 -11.06
CA ARG A 734 9.38 26.58 -10.20
C ARG A 734 9.63 25.10 -9.85
N PRO A 735 10.88 24.70 -9.52
CA PRO A 735 11.14 23.38 -8.97
C PRO A 735 10.31 23.14 -7.70
N HIS A 736 9.98 21.89 -7.41
CA HIS A 736 9.26 21.54 -6.19
C HIS A 736 10.04 21.97 -4.94
N ASP A 737 9.36 22.66 -4.02
CA ASP A 737 9.91 23.00 -2.73
C ASP A 737 9.10 22.37 -1.59
N ARG A 738 9.81 21.71 -0.68
CA ARG A 738 9.28 21.20 0.58
C ARG A 738 8.64 22.31 1.43
N ALA A 739 9.14 23.53 1.32
CA ALA A 739 8.61 24.67 2.05
C ALA A 739 7.16 25.03 1.65
N ASP A 740 6.70 24.62 0.46
CA ASP A 740 5.34 24.90 0.00
C ASP A 740 4.26 24.08 0.72
N LEU A 741 4.64 22.99 1.42
CA LEU A 741 3.74 22.10 2.16
C LEU A 741 2.51 21.65 1.34
N LEU A 742 2.73 21.31 0.06
CA LEU A 742 1.66 20.83 -0.84
C LEU A 742 1.42 19.33 -0.65
N THR A 743 0.16 18.91 -0.65
CA THR A 743 -0.24 17.49 -0.58
C THR A 743 -0.92 16.99 -1.85
N LYS A 744 -1.28 17.91 -2.73
CA LYS A 744 -1.97 17.64 -4.00
C LYS A 744 -1.01 17.78 -5.17
N ILE A 745 -1.37 17.18 -6.31
CA ILE A 745 -0.61 17.25 -7.56
C ILE A 745 -1.55 16.99 -8.76
N THR A 746 -1.27 17.60 -9.91
CA THR A 746 -1.99 17.32 -11.17
C THR A 746 -1.67 15.92 -11.71
N ALA A 747 -2.47 15.43 -12.66
CA ALA A 747 -2.25 14.13 -13.29
C ALA A 747 -1.18 14.14 -14.39
N CYS A 748 -0.70 15.33 -14.79
CA CYS A 748 0.18 15.53 -15.94
C CYS A 748 1.15 16.68 -15.73
N ASP A 749 2.19 16.74 -16.56
CA ASP A 749 3.11 17.88 -16.63
C ASP A 749 2.37 19.12 -17.14
N TYR A 750 2.79 20.30 -16.65
CA TYR A 750 2.37 21.54 -17.25
C TYR A 750 3.29 21.90 -18.42
N ASP A 751 2.69 22.11 -19.59
CA ASP A 751 3.34 22.62 -20.79
C ASP A 751 2.45 23.72 -21.39
N PRO A 752 2.87 25.01 -21.36
CA PRO A 752 2.06 26.11 -21.90
C PRO A 752 1.81 26.01 -23.41
N GLY A 753 2.69 25.29 -24.13
CA GLY A 753 2.62 25.05 -25.57
C GLY A 753 1.85 23.80 -25.97
N ALA A 754 1.37 23.00 -25.01
CA ALA A 754 0.66 21.77 -25.32
C ALA A 754 -0.68 22.05 -26.04
N GLU A 755 -0.87 21.40 -27.19
CA GLU A 755 -2.12 21.47 -27.94
C GLU A 755 -3.13 20.40 -27.48
N ALA A 756 -4.42 20.71 -27.64
CA ALA A 756 -5.51 19.79 -27.33
C ALA A 756 -6.62 19.87 -28.41
N PRO A 757 -6.36 19.35 -29.62
CA PRO A 757 -7.28 19.49 -30.75
C PRO A 757 -8.61 18.77 -30.55
N GLU A 758 -8.63 17.57 -29.94
CA GLU A 758 -9.88 16.86 -29.67
C GLU A 758 -10.69 17.57 -28.57
N TRP A 759 -10.01 18.10 -27.55
CA TRP A 759 -10.60 18.96 -26.54
C TRP A 759 -11.26 20.21 -27.13
N GLN A 760 -10.55 20.93 -28.01
CA GLN A 760 -11.09 22.15 -28.63
C GLN A 760 -12.32 21.85 -29.48
N LYS A 761 -12.32 20.75 -30.26
CA LYS A 761 -13.51 20.30 -31.01
C LYS A 761 -14.69 20.02 -30.07
N LEU A 762 -14.43 19.29 -28.99
CA LEU A 762 -15.46 18.96 -28.00
C LEU A 762 -16.06 20.22 -27.37
N VAL A 763 -15.24 21.15 -26.88
CA VAL A 763 -15.73 22.37 -26.21
C VAL A 763 -16.48 23.29 -27.18
N ARG A 764 -16.00 23.45 -28.43
CA ARG A 764 -16.69 24.23 -29.46
C ARG A 764 -18.07 23.65 -29.80
N TRP A 765 -18.17 22.33 -29.90
CA TRP A 765 -19.45 21.66 -30.13
C TRP A 765 -20.36 21.74 -28.91
N ALA A 766 -19.86 21.44 -27.71
CA ALA A 766 -20.68 21.35 -26.50
C ALA A 766 -21.13 22.72 -25.98
N GLN A 767 -20.36 23.78 -26.26
CA GLN A 767 -20.68 25.17 -25.97
C GLN A 767 -20.49 26.04 -27.23
N PRO A 768 -21.48 26.14 -28.13
CA PRO A 768 -21.35 26.88 -29.39
C PRO A 768 -21.24 28.40 -29.23
N ASN A 769 -21.82 28.96 -28.16
CA ASN A 769 -21.71 30.38 -27.85
C ASN A 769 -20.30 30.73 -27.35
N LYS A 770 -19.66 31.73 -27.96
CA LYS A 770 -18.29 32.13 -27.65
C LYS A 770 -18.11 32.70 -26.24
N ASP A 771 -19.09 33.46 -25.75
CA ASP A 771 -19.04 34.12 -24.44
C ASP A 771 -19.19 33.07 -23.33
N ARG A 772 -20.08 32.08 -23.50
CA ARG A 772 -20.15 30.91 -22.62
C ARG A 772 -18.87 30.10 -22.61
N ARG A 773 -18.17 29.94 -23.75
CA ARG A 773 -16.87 29.24 -23.77
C ARG A 773 -15.80 29.99 -23.00
N ARG A 774 -15.71 31.31 -23.16
CA ARG A 774 -14.78 32.13 -22.37
C ARG A 774 -15.09 31.99 -20.88
N TYR A 775 -16.36 32.11 -20.49
CA TYR A 775 -16.81 31.94 -19.12
C TYR A 775 -16.52 30.53 -18.55
N LEU A 776 -16.72 29.47 -19.35
CA LEU A 776 -16.35 28.10 -18.99
C LEU A 776 -14.82 27.94 -18.83
N ARG A 777 -14.03 28.62 -19.66
CA ARG A 777 -12.57 28.65 -19.54
C ARG A 777 -12.12 29.32 -18.25
N GLN A 778 -12.69 30.48 -17.93
CA GLN A 778 -12.48 31.17 -16.66
C GLN A 778 -12.90 30.29 -15.48
N TRP A 779 -14.02 29.57 -15.57
CA TRP A 779 -14.42 28.60 -14.54
C TRP A 779 -13.40 27.49 -14.36
N GLY A 780 -12.93 26.87 -15.46
CA GLY A 780 -11.88 25.86 -15.42
C GLY A 780 -10.60 26.39 -14.76
N GLY A 781 -10.18 27.61 -15.12
CA GLY A 781 -9.03 28.28 -14.52
C GLY A 781 -9.19 28.61 -13.04
N TYR A 782 -10.35 29.14 -12.63
CA TYR A 782 -10.65 29.43 -11.23
C TYR A 782 -10.65 28.15 -10.37
N ASN A 783 -11.04 27.00 -10.95
CA ASN A 783 -10.93 25.69 -10.31
C ASN A 783 -9.47 25.19 -10.17
N LEU A 784 -8.48 25.87 -10.75
CA LEU A 784 -7.08 25.61 -10.47
C LEU A 784 -6.58 26.32 -9.21
N THR A 785 -7.35 27.24 -8.62
CA THR A 785 -6.96 27.96 -7.39
C THR A 785 -7.68 27.41 -6.16
N GLY A 786 -7.17 27.71 -4.97
CA GLY A 786 -7.90 27.57 -3.71
C GLY A 786 -8.73 28.79 -3.32
N GLU A 787 -8.82 29.80 -4.20
CA GLU A 787 -9.48 31.07 -3.92
C GLU A 787 -11.00 30.92 -3.82
N MET A 788 -11.64 31.56 -2.85
CA MET A 788 -13.10 31.47 -2.62
C MET A 788 -13.80 32.83 -2.72
N GLY A 789 -13.10 33.90 -3.11
CA GLY A 789 -13.59 35.28 -3.11
C GLY A 789 -14.87 35.52 -3.91
N GLU A 790 -15.08 34.76 -4.99
CA GLU A 790 -16.28 34.88 -5.85
C GLU A 790 -17.55 34.32 -5.18
N GLN A 791 -17.40 33.41 -4.21
CA GLN A 791 -18.50 32.74 -3.51
C GLN A 791 -19.53 32.05 -4.41
N ILE A 792 -19.20 31.71 -5.66
CA ILE A 792 -20.14 31.08 -6.60
C ILE A 792 -19.96 29.56 -6.74
N PHE A 793 -21.04 28.88 -7.15
CA PHE A 793 -21.04 27.50 -7.60
C PHE A 793 -21.84 27.38 -8.90
N HIS A 794 -21.53 26.36 -9.71
CA HIS A 794 -22.15 26.19 -11.03
C HIS A 794 -23.19 25.07 -11.02
N ILE A 795 -24.33 25.34 -11.64
CA ILE A 795 -25.26 24.30 -12.11
C ILE A 795 -25.13 24.23 -13.63
N TRP A 796 -24.58 23.13 -14.13
CA TRP A 796 -24.53 22.83 -15.55
C TRP A 796 -25.83 22.13 -15.92
N TRP A 797 -26.74 22.91 -16.49
CA TRP A 797 -28.08 22.47 -16.84
C TRP A 797 -28.20 22.25 -18.34
N GLY A 798 -28.87 21.17 -18.71
CA GLY A 798 -29.30 20.96 -20.09
C GLY A 798 -30.53 20.05 -20.13
N PRO A 799 -31.59 20.42 -20.85
CA PRO A 799 -32.88 19.72 -20.80
C PRO A 799 -32.83 18.30 -21.38
N THR A 800 -31.81 18.00 -22.18
CA THR A 800 -31.58 16.68 -22.79
C THR A 800 -30.27 16.06 -22.31
N ALA A 801 -30.21 14.73 -22.32
CA ALA A 801 -28.98 13.98 -22.14
C ALA A 801 -28.08 14.08 -23.39
N ALA A 802 -26.81 13.68 -23.27
CA ALA A 802 -25.83 13.64 -24.37
C ALA A 802 -25.48 15.00 -25.01
N ASN A 803 -25.22 15.99 -24.15
CA ASN A 803 -24.83 17.35 -24.51
C ASN A 803 -23.36 17.70 -24.18
N GLY A 804 -22.57 16.70 -23.73
CA GLY A 804 -21.13 16.89 -23.46
C GLY A 804 -20.77 17.33 -22.04
N LYS A 805 -21.75 17.69 -21.18
CA LYS A 805 -21.57 18.14 -19.79
C LYS A 805 -20.55 17.30 -19.01
N SER A 806 -20.84 16.01 -18.87
CA SER A 806 -20.03 15.09 -18.07
C SER A 806 -18.68 14.79 -18.70
N THR A 807 -18.58 14.75 -20.03
CA THR A 807 -17.32 14.51 -20.73
C THR A 807 -16.34 15.67 -20.53
N VAL A 808 -16.82 16.92 -20.68
CA VAL A 808 -16.02 18.11 -20.44
C VAL A 808 -15.60 18.19 -18.97
N GLY A 809 -16.55 18.05 -18.04
CA GLY A 809 -16.27 18.14 -16.61
C GLY A 809 -15.30 17.06 -16.11
N ASN A 810 -15.43 15.82 -16.59
CA ASN A 810 -14.51 14.74 -16.25
C ASN A 810 -13.10 14.98 -16.80
N ALA A 811 -12.97 15.43 -18.05
CA ALA A 811 -11.65 15.66 -18.64
C ALA A 811 -10.88 16.78 -17.90
N MET A 812 -11.55 17.89 -17.56
CA MET A 812 -10.94 18.95 -16.75
C MET A 812 -10.56 18.43 -15.35
N ARG A 813 -11.49 17.77 -14.65
CA ARG A 813 -11.26 17.22 -13.31
C ARG A 813 -10.08 16.24 -13.28
N GLU A 814 -10.03 15.31 -14.24
CA GLU A 814 -8.96 14.31 -14.30
C GLU A 814 -7.60 14.92 -14.67
N ALA A 815 -7.55 15.93 -15.55
CA ALA A 815 -6.31 16.66 -15.83
C ALA A 815 -5.73 17.33 -14.56
N THR A 816 -6.59 17.82 -13.66
CA THR A 816 -6.19 18.41 -12.38
C THR A 816 -5.74 17.40 -11.31
N GLY A 817 -5.80 16.09 -11.57
CA GLY A 817 -5.31 15.05 -10.66
C GLY A 817 -5.97 15.11 -9.28
N ASP A 818 -5.17 15.14 -8.21
CA ASP A 818 -5.65 15.10 -6.82
C ASP A 818 -6.37 16.38 -6.38
N TYR A 819 -6.29 17.45 -7.19
CA TYR A 819 -7.09 18.67 -7.01
C TYR A 819 -8.53 18.51 -7.51
N GLY A 820 -8.85 17.47 -8.29
CA GLY A 820 -10.18 17.21 -8.82
C GLY A 820 -10.84 15.99 -8.18
N ASP A 821 -12.07 16.13 -7.66
CA ASP A 821 -12.78 15.02 -7.02
C ASP A 821 -14.29 15.02 -7.38
N ILE A 822 -14.95 13.89 -7.12
CA ILE A 822 -16.39 13.70 -7.26
C ILE A 822 -16.98 13.39 -5.90
N THR A 823 -18.12 13.99 -5.57
CA THR A 823 -18.89 13.64 -4.37
C THR A 823 -20.32 13.27 -4.67
N ASN A 824 -20.92 12.47 -3.78
CA ASN A 824 -22.34 12.17 -3.87
C ASN A 824 -23.13 13.49 -3.72
N VAL A 825 -24.05 13.71 -4.66
CA VAL A 825 -24.94 14.87 -4.70
C VAL A 825 -25.72 15.05 -3.38
N ASP A 826 -26.08 13.94 -2.71
CA ASP A 826 -26.78 13.93 -1.43
C ASP A 826 -26.03 14.68 -0.31
N THR A 827 -24.70 14.82 -0.44
CA THR A 827 -23.87 15.58 0.52
C THR A 827 -24.34 17.03 0.65
N PHE A 828 -24.86 17.61 -0.44
CA PHE A 828 -25.29 19.00 -0.51
C PHE A 828 -26.82 19.17 -0.54
N MET A 829 -27.58 18.08 -0.32
CA MET A 829 -29.04 18.08 -0.32
C MET A 829 -29.60 17.92 1.10
N ASN A 830 -30.82 18.40 1.33
CA ASN A 830 -31.57 18.24 2.59
C ASN A 830 -32.13 16.83 2.78
N ASP A 831 -32.34 16.10 1.67
CA ASP A 831 -32.89 14.74 1.66
C ASP A 831 -31.83 13.66 1.92
N GLY A 832 -30.56 14.07 2.05
CA GLY A 832 -29.50 13.19 2.55
C GLY A 832 -29.78 12.72 3.99
N PRO A 833 -29.11 11.64 4.45
CA PRO A 833 -29.30 11.14 5.81
C PRO A 833 -29.07 12.28 6.82
N LYS A 834 -30.07 12.58 7.67
CA LYS A 834 -29.96 13.59 8.73
C LYS A 834 -28.89 13.17 9.74
N LYS A 835 -27.63 13.53 9.46
CA LYS A 835 -26.47 13.20 10.29
C LYS A 835 -26.53 14.02 11.58
N ARG A 836 -26.43 13.34 12.73
CA ARG A 836 -26.24 14.00 14.04
C ARG A 836 -24.83 14.60 14.09
N GLY A 837 -24.63 15.70 14.80
CA GLY A 837 -23.35 16.44 14.82
C GLY A 837 -22.12 15.67 15.35
N ASP A 838 -22.31 14.47 15.91
CA ASP A 838 -21.28 13.57 16.40
C ASP A 838 -20.86 12.46 15.41
N GLN A 839 -21.57 12.34 14.28
CA GLN A 839 -21.37 11.28 13.29
C GLN A 839 -20.21 11.56 12.32
N ALA A 840 -19.60 10.50 11.80
CA ALA A 840 -18.54 10.58 10.81
C ALA A 840 -19.05 11.10 9.46
N THR A 841 -18.19 11.82 8.75
CA THR A 841 -18.48 12.50 7.47
C THR A 841 -17.48 12.07 6.39
N PRO A 842 -17.45 10.78 5.98
CA PRO A 842 -16.43 10.25 5.07
C PRO A 842 -16.39 10.98 3.72
N ASP A 843 -17.54 11.46 3.24
CA ASP A 843 -17.66 12.22 1.97
C ASP A 843 -16.93 13.58 2.02
N ILE A 844 -16.78 14.15 3.22
CA ILE A 844 -16.16 15.47 3.44
C ILE A 844 -14.68 15.34 3.80
N VAL A 845 -14.26 14.24 4.43
CA VAL A 845 -12.89 14.01 4.92
C VAL A 845 -11.84 14.05 3.79
N ARG A 846 -12.22 13.71 2.55
CA ARG A 846 -11.33 13.71 1.37
C ARG A 846 -11.19 15.07 0.68
N LEU A 847 -12.08 16.02 0.99
CA LEU A 847 -12.15 17.32 0.32
C LEU A 847 -11.05 18.35 0.67
N PRO A 848 -10.29 18.26 1.79
CA PRO A 848 -9.17 19.18 2.01
C PRO A 848 -8.19 19.21 0.83
N GLY A 849 -7.91 20.40 0.32
CA GLY A 849 -7.02 20.65 -0.83
C GLY A 849 -7.64 20.38 -2.21
N VAL A 850 -8.86 19.82 -2.29
CA VAL A 850 -9.59 19.70 -3.55
C VAL A 850 -10.01 21.09 -4.01
N ARG A 851 -9.91 21.37 -5.32
CA ARG A 851 -10.24 22.65 -5.96
C ARG A 851 -11.38 22.53 -6.96
N PHE A 852 -11.45 21.42 -7.70
CA PHE A 852 -12.55 21.12 -8.61
C PHE A 852 -13.42 19.98 -8.09
N LEU A 853 -14.58 20.32 -7.51
CA LEU A 853 -15.53 19.33 -7.00
C LEU A 853 -16.74 19.19 -7.92
N THR A 854 -17.04 17.96 -8.31
CA THR A 854 -18.18 17.64 -9.19
C THR A 854 -19.20 16.73 -8.51
N SER A 855 -20.47 16.84 -8.90
CA SER A 855 -21.53 15.92 -8.48
C SER A 855 -22.46 15.60 -9.64
N GLY A 856 -23.00 14.37 -9.61
CA GLY A 856 -23.96 13.87 -10.60
C GLY A 856 -25.37 14.43 -10.41
N GLU A 857 -26.30 13.85 -11.17
CA GLU A 857 -27.70 14.31 -11.21
C GLU A 857 -28.43 14.02 -9.89
N PRO A 858 -29.09 15.02 -9.28
CA PRO A 858 -29.92 14.81 -8.10
C PRO A 858 -31.23 14.09 -8.43
N GLU A 859 -31.85 13.49 -7.42
CA GLU A 859 -33.22 12.99 -7.54
C GLU A 859 -34.18 14.13 -7.91
N LYS A 860 -35.24 13.82 -8.67
CA LYS A 860 -36.22 14.82 -9.10
C LYS A 860 -36.93 15.39 -7.86
N GLY A 861 -36.87 16.71 -7.70
CA GLY A 861 -37.44 17.42 -6.54
C GLY A 861 -36.54 17.41 -5.29
N ALA A 862 -35.28 16.99 -5.42
CA ALA A 862 -34.31 17.09 -4.32
C ALA A 862 -34.06 18.55 -3.94
N LYS A 863 -33.90 18.80 -2.64
CA LYS A 863 -33.77 20.16 -2.10
C LYS A 863 -32.34 20.49 -1.69
N ILE A 864 -31.78 21.60 -2.18
CA ILE A 864 -30.44 22.06 -1.78
C ILE A 864 -30.39 22.42 -0.29
N ASN A 865 -29.31 22.02 0.39
CA ASN A 865 -29.00 22.45 1.75
C ASN A 865 -28.33 23.84 1.72
N GLU A 866 -29.14 24.90 1.76
CA GLU A 866 -28.69 26.28 1.68
C GLU A 866 -27.66 26.67 2.76
N ALA A 867 -27.83 26.20 3.99
CA ALA A 867 -26.91 26.50 5.09
C ALA A 867 -25.51 25.92 4.82
N LEU A 868 -25.45 24.68 4.33
CA LEU A 868 -24.21 24.04 3.98
C LEU A 868 -23.54 24.75 2.79
N ILE A 869 -24.29 25.06 1.73
CA ILE A 869 -23.75 25.75 0.55
C ILE A 869 -23.20 27.13 0.90
N ASN A 870 -23.90 27.90 1.74
CA ASN A 870 -23.41 29.20 2.19
C ASN A 870 -22.07 29.07 2.94
N SER A 871 -21.91 28.01 3.74
CA SER A 871 -20.66 27.71 4.46
C SER A 871 -19.53 27.28 3.52
N VAL A 872 -19.76 26.34 2.58
CA VAL A 872 -18.70 25.89 1.65
C VAL A 872 -18.28 26.97 0.67
N THR A 873 -19.22 27.71 0.09
CA THR A 873 -18.92 28.81 -0.85
C THR A 873 -18.37 30.05 -0.14
N GLY A 874 -18.72 30.26 1.12
CA GLY A 874 -18.19 31.34 1.94
C GLY A 874 -16.75 31.12 2.42
N GLY A 875 -16.22 29.90 2.29
CA GLY A 875 -14.89 29.56 2.83
C GLY A 875 -14.88 29.46 4.35
N ASP A 876 -16.01 29.14 4.99
CA ASP A 876 -16.07 28.97 6.44
C ASP A 876 -15.39 27.66 6.86
N PRO A 877 -14.58 27.65 7.95
CA PRO A 877 -13.98 26.42 8.42
C PRO A 877 -15.02 25.38 8.83
N MET A 878 -14.88 24.17 8.29
CA MET A 878 -15.78 23.05 8.54
C MET A 878 -15.11 21.99 9.41
N LEU A 879 -15.94 21.24 10.15
CA LEU A 879 -15.50 20.06 10.89
C LEU A 879 -15.75 18.82 10.04
N ALA A 880 -14.72 18.01 9.87
CA ALA A 880 -14.82 16.69 9.27
C ALA A 880 -14.23 15.64 10.20
N ARG A 881 -14.82 14.45 10.17
CA ARG A 881 -14.33 13.32 10.96
C ARG A 881 -14.42 12.06 10.14
N ASP A 882 -13.32 11.34 10.10
CA ASP A 882 -13.28 9.99 9.57
C ASP A 882 -13.73 8.96 10.63
N ASN A 883 -14.12 7.78 10.19
CA ASN A 883 -14.47 6.68 11.07
C ASN A 883 -13.34 6.42 12.07
N PHE A 884 -13.69 6.37 13.36
CA PHE A 884 -12.76 6.11 14.47
C PHE A 884 -11.65 7.14 14.71
N ARG A 885 -11.70 8.33 14.08
CA ARG A 885 -10.75 9.43 14.31
C ARG A 885 -11.33 10.59 15.11
N SER A 886 -10.49 11.54 15.48
CA SER A 886 -10.94 12.84 16.01
C SER A 886 -11.44 13.74 14.88
N PHE A 887 -12.30 14.70 15.21
CA PHE A 887 -12.64 15.78 14.28
C PHE A 887 -11.40 16.60 13.96
N PHE A 888 -11.27 17.00 12.71
CA PHE A 888 -10.34 18.04 12.29
C PHE A 888 -11.09 19.15 11.58
N ARG A 889 -10.52 20.35 11.63
CA ARG A 889 -11.05 21.52 10.94
C ARG A 889 -10.29 21.73 9.64
N PHE A 890 -10.99 22.07 8.57
CA PHE A 890 -10.37 22.54 7.34
C PHE A 890 -11.24 23.63 6.71
N THR A 891 -10.62 24.46 5.89
CA THR A 891 -11.33 25.46 5.10
C THR A 891 -11.55 24.92 3.69
N PRO A 892 -12.79 24.91 3.17
CA PRO A 892 -13.07 24.52 1.80
C PRO A 892 -12.32 25.41 0.80
N SER A 893 -11.65 24.79 -0.17
CA SER A 893 -11.00 25.45 -1.31
C SER A 893 -11.57 25.00 -2.65
N PHE A 894 -12.57 24.09 -2.62
CA PHE A 894 -13.21 23.56 -3.79
C PHE A 894 -14.36 24.43 -4.27
N LYS A 895 -14.51 24.52 -5.59
CA LYS A 895 -15.70 25.05 -6.23
C LYS A 895 -16.57 23.89 -6.68
N TRP A 896 -17.86 23.96 -6.34
CA TRP A 896 -18.80 22.90 -6.65
C TRP A 896 -19.45 23.10 -8.03
N THR A 897 -19.44 22.05 -8.84
CA THR A 897 -20.12 21.99 -10.13
C THR A 897 -21.12 20.84 -10.11
N LEU A 898 -22.41 21.18 -10.17
CA LEU A 898 -23.51 20.22 -10.23
C LEU A 898 -23.96 20.02 -11.68
N TRP A 899 -24.06 18.78 -12.15
CA TRP A 899 -24.58 18.48 -13.48
C TRP A 899 -25.98 17.89 -13.38
N CYS A 900 -26.96 18.48 -14.07
CA CYS A 900 -28.32 17.96 -14.01
C CYS A 900 -29.12 18.20 -15.30
N ASN A 901 -30.17 17.40 -15.48
CA ASN A 901 -31.20 17.65 -16.50
C ASN A 901 -32.43 18.31 -15.88
N ALA A 902 -32.75 17.98 -14.62
CA ALA A 902 -33.71 18.71 -13.79
C ALA A 902 -32.97 19.56 -12.73
N LYS A 903 -33.30 20.85 -12.65
CA LYS A 903 -32.76 21.72 -11.60
C LYS A 903 -33.33 21.28 -10.24
N PRO A 904 -32.51 21.19 -9.17
CA PRO A 904 -33.02 20.90 -7.83
C PRO A 904 -33.86 22.07 -7.29
N ASP A 905 -34.57 21.86 -6.19
CA ASP A 905 -35.35 22.92 -5.55
C ASP A 905 -34.50 23.68 -4.52
N ILE A 906 -34.75 24.99 -4.36
CA ILE A 906 -34.13 25.83 -3.32
C ILE A 906 -35.22 26.35 -2.37
N PRO A 907 -35.50 25.66 -1.25
CA PRO A 907 -36.62 26.00 -0.37
C PRO A 907 -36.42 27.36 0.33
N GLN A 908 -37.35 28.29 0.12
CA GLN A 908 -37.32 29.66 0.69
C GLN A 908 -36.12 30.54 0.28
N GLY A 909 -35.41 30.17 -0.80
CA GLY A 909 -34.08 30.67 -1.18
C GLY A 909 -33.79 32.13 -0.82
N THR A 910 -32.92 32.32 0.17
CA THR A 910 -32.52 33.66 0.60
C THR A 910 -31.73 34.36 -0.50
N GLU A 911 -31.61 35.69 -0.43
CA GLU A 911 -30.73 36.43 -1.33
C GLU A 911 -29.28 35.87 -1.33
N GLY A 912 -28.87 35.28 -0.20
CA GLY A 912 -27.58 34.63 -0.03
C GLY A 912 -27.33 33.46 -0.97
N ILE A 913 -28.29 32.57 -1.23
CA ILE A 913 -28.03 31.44 -2.16
C ILE A 913 -28.10 31.88 -3.62
N TRP A 914 -28.99 32.82 -3.94
CA TRP A 914 -29.22 33.29 -5.31
C TRP A 914 -28.04 34.07 -5.91
N ARG A 915 -27.28 34.81 -5.09
CA ARG A 915 -26.04 35.46 -5.56
C ARG A 915 -24.92 34.46 -5.89
N ARG A 916 -25.00 33.23 -5.36
CA ARG A 916 -23.95 32.19 -5.44
C ARG A 916 -24.19 31.20 -6.58
N VAL A 917 -25.45 30.98 -6.98
CA VAL A 917 -25.78 29.99 -8.01
C VAL A 917 -25.67 30.58 -9.42
N LYS A 918 -24.82 29.97 -10.25
CA LYS A 918 -24.66 30.32 -11.67
C LYS A 918 -25.11 29.17 -12.55
N VAL A 919 -26.14 29.40 -13.37
CA VAL A 919 -26.71 28.37 -14.25
C VAL A 919 -26.07 28.47 -15.63
N LEU A 920 -25.26 27.49 -15.98
CA LEU A 920 -24.65 27.39 -17.32
C LEU A 920 -25.49 26.45 -18.19
N LEU A 921 -26.01 26.97 -19.30
CA LEU A 921 -26.83 26.21 -20.25
C LEU A 921 -25.97 25.34 -21.18
N TRP A 922 -26.39 24.09 -21.39
CA TRP A 922 -25.81 23.13 -22.33
C TRP A 922 -26.88 22.67 -23.33
N GLU A 923 -26.89 23.31 -24.50
CA GLU A 923 -27.94 23.18 -25.53
C GLU A 923 -27.64 22.15 -26.62
N SER A 924 -26.38 21.75 -26.78
CA SER A 924 -25.96 20.78 -27.81
C SER A 924 -26.58 19.40 -27.56
N HIS A 925 -26.77 18.61 -28.61
CA HIS A 925 -27.31 17.26 -28.47
C HIS A 925 -26.67 16.33 -29.49
N LEU A 926 -26.34 15.10 -29.06
CA LEU A 926 -25.94 14.01 -29.95
C LEU A 926 -26.97 12.90 -29.95
N GLU A 927 -27.31 12.47 -31.16
CA GLU A 927 -28.06 11.24 -31.36
C GLU A 927 -27.21 10.02 -30.93
N PRO A 928 -27.84 8.91 -30.49
CA PRO A 928 -27.10 7.75 -29.98
C PRO A 928 -26.03 7.18 -30.92
N HIS A 929 -26.22 7.32 -32.23
CA HIS A 929 -25.32 6.81 -33.27
C HIS A 929 -24.09 7.71 -33.51
N GLU A 930 -24.15 8.97 -33.08
CA GLU A 930 -23.05 9.95 -33.20
C GLU A 930 -22.10 9.90 -31.98
N ARG A 931 -22.44 9.10 -30.96
CA ARG A 931 -21.68 9.02 -29.71
C ARG A 931 -20.38 8.23 -29.88
N ASP A 932 -19.26 8.93 -29.77
CA ASP A 932 -17.94 8.32 -29.74
C ASP A 932 -17.57 7.83 -28.32
N ARG A 933 -17.53 6.51 -28.14
CA ARG A 933 -17.15 5.88 -26.86
C ARG A 933 -15.65 5.94 -26.56
N GLY A 934 -14.80 6.16 -27.57
CA GLY A 934 -13.35 6.22 -27.43
C GLY A 934 -12.82 7.63 -27.12
N LEU A 935 -13.67 8.66 -27.18
CA LEU A 935 -13.27 10.04 -26.93
C LEU A 935 -12.60 10.26 -25.55
N PRO A 936 -13.10 9.72 -24.42
CA PRO A 936 -12.45 9.92 -23.12
C PRO A 936 -11.00 9.46 -23.07
N ASP A 937 -10.66 8.34 -23.70
CA ASP A 937 -9.28 7.81 -23.72
C ASP A 937 -8.37 8.61 -24.66
N ARG A 938 -8.92 9.31 -25.65
CA ARG A 938 -8.16 10.29 -26.45
C ARG A 938 -7.90 11.57 -25.66
N LEU A 939 -8.90 12.08 -24.94
CA LEU A 939 -8.76 13.27 -24.09
C LEU A 939 -7.70 13.08 -22.98
N LYS A 940 -7.58 11.87 -22.42
CA LYS A 940 -6.49 11.52 -21.48
C LYS A 940 -5.09 11.83 -22.00
N LYS A 941 -4.88 11.70 -23.31
CA LYS A 941 -3.59 12.00 -23.95
C LYS A 941 -3.36 13.50 -24.12
N GLU A 942 -4.42 14.31 -24.06
CA GLU A 942 -4.38 15.77 -24.20
C GLU A 942 -4.41 16.49 -22.84
N TYR A 943 -4.27 15.80 -21.71
CA TYR A 943 -4.30 16.42 -20.37
C TYR A 943 -3.37 17.62 -20.20
N PRO A 944 -2.11 17.60 -20.68
CA PRO A 944 -1.26 18.79 -20.64
C PRO A 944 -1.87 20.00 -21.36
N GLY A 945 -2.48 19.79 -22.54
CA GLY A 945 -3.12 20.86 -23.30
C GLY A 945 -4.46 21.31 -22.72
N ILE A 946 -5.22 20.42 -22.06
CA ILE A 946 -6.41 20.78 -21.28
C ILE A 946 -6.02 21.63 -20.06
N LEU A 947 -4.95 21.24 -19.35
CA LEU A 947 -4.42 22.00 -18.22
C LEU A 947 -3.93 23.39 -18.67
N ALA A 948 -3.19 23.48 -19.78
CA ALA A 948 -2.79 24.75 -20.38
C ALA A 948 -3.99 25.63 -20.74
N TRP A 949 -5.05 25.03 -21.32
CA TRP A 949 -6.30 25.72 -21.62
C TRP A 949 -6.98 26.28 -20.35
N MET A 950 -6.97 25.53 -19.25
CA MET A 950 -7.48 25.99 -17.95
C MET A 950 -6.62 27.12 -17.36
N VAL A 951 -5.28 27.02 -17.43
CA VAL A 951 -4.37 28.08 -16.96
C VAL A 951 -4.59 29.39 -17.73
N ARG A 952 -4.79 29.34 -19.05
CA ARG A 952 -5.17 30.52 -19.85
C ARG A 952 -6.48 31.14 -19.37
N GLY A 953 -7.43 30.30 -18.93
CA GLY A 953 -8.66 30.76 -18.29
C GLY A 953 -8.45 31.44 -16.95
N LEU A 954 -7.46 30.98 -16.18
CA LEU A 954 -7.13 31.58 -14.89
C LEU A 954 -6.52 32.96 -15.08
N ILE A 955 -5.59 33.12 -16.04
CA ILE A 955 -5.01 34.41 -16.40
C ILE A 955 -6.12 35.40 -16.82
N ASP A 956 -7.01 34.96 -17.71
CA ASP A 956 -8.16 35.77 -18.16
C ASP A 956 -9.05 36.21 -16.98
N TRP A 957 -9.27 35.34 -15.99
CA TRP A 957 -10.01 35.70 -14.76
C TRP A 957 -9.22 36.64 -13.84
N MET A 958 -7.90 36.49 -13.70
CA MET A 958 -7.08 37.39 -12.87
C MET A 958 -7.12 38.83 -13.42
N GLU A 959 -7.06 38.96 -14.74
CA GLU A 959 -7.06 40.25 -15.43
C GLU A 959 -8.46 40.91 -15.46
N ASN A 960 -9.51 40.13 -15.71
CA ASN A 960 -10.83 40.66 -16.04
C ASN A 960 -11.93 40.34 -15.01
N GLY A 961 -11.64 39.51 -14.02
CA GLY A 961 -12.66 38.84 -13.22
C GLY A 961 -13.56 37.93 -14.06
N PHE A 962 -14.65 37.43 -13.47
CA PHE A 962 -15.65 36.69 -14.24
C PHE A 962 -16.40 37.60 -15.21
N VAL A 963 -16.21 37.37 -16.51
CA VAL A 963 -17.00 38.03 -17.55
C VAL A 963 -18.27 37.23 -17.76
N GLU A 964 -19.27 37.48 -16.91
CA GLU A 964 -20.53 36.73 -16.90
C GLU A 964 -21.41 37.08 -18.11
N PRO A 965 -21.69 36.10 -19.00
CA PRO A 965 -22.55 36.30 -20.17
C PRO A 965 -24.01 36.60 -19.78
N ASP A 966 -24.71 37.39 -20.58
CA ASP A 966 -26.11 37.76 -20.30
C ASP A 966 -27.06 36.56 -20.28
N ASP A 967 -26.75 35.49 -21.03
CA ASP A 967 -27.53 34.27 -20.98
C ASP A 967 -27.35 33.51 -19.65
N VAL A 968 -26.17 33.52 -19.04
CA VAL A 968 -25.96 32.93 -17.71
C VAL A 968 -26.76 33.69 -16.65
N LYS A 969 -26.76 35.04 -16.71
CA LYS A 969 -27.58 35.89 -15.83
C LYS A 969 -29.07 35.55 -15.97
N ARG A 970 -29.58 35.55 -17.21
CA ARG A 970 -30.99 35.21 -17.50
C ARG A 970 -31.36 33.82 -17.01
N GLN A 971 -30.50 32.81 -17.20
CA GLN A 971 -30.79 31.44 -16.74
C GLN A 971 -30.78 31.31 -15.22
N SER A 972 -29.89 32.03 -14.53
CA SER A 972 -29.89 32.11 -13.07
C SER A 972 -31.11 32.85 -12.53
N GLU A 973 -31.54 33.94 -13.16
CA GLU A 973 -32.74 34.70 -12.81
C GLU A 973 -34.01 33.88 -13.06
N ALA A 974 -34.13 33.22 -14.21
CA ALA A 974 -35.26 32.34 -14.51
C ALA A 974 -35.38 31.21 -13.48
N TYR A 975 -34.26 30.60 -13.09
CA TYR A 975 -34.25 29.57 -12.05
C TYR A 975 -34.70 30.10 -10.68
N ARG A 976 -34.36 31.35 -10.34
CA ARG A 976 -34.85 32.04 -9.14
C ARG A 976 -36.36 32.25 -9.18
N ASP A 977 -36.86 32.71 -10.31
CA ASP A 977 -38.27 33.02 -10.51
C ASP A 977 -39.15 31.75 -10.54
N ASP A 978 -38.62 30.65 -11.04
CA ASP A 978 -39.26 29.33 -11.04
C ASP A 978 -39.31 28.72 -9.64
N SER A 979 -38.29 28.97 -8.81
CA SER A 979 -38.16 28.39 -7.46
C SER A 979 -38.92 29.15 -6.37
N ASP A 980 -39.66 30.21 -6.73
CA ASP A 980 -40.42 31.03 -5.81
C ASP A 980 -41.93 30.79 -5.94
N PRO A 981 -42.55 30.09 -4.96
CA PRO A 981 -43.96 29.75 -5.01
C PRO A 981 -44.87 30.99 -5.05
N LEU A 982 -44.48 32.09 -4.41
CA LEU A 982 -45.32 33.29 -4.41
C LEU A 982 -45.21 34.06 -5.74
N ALA A 983 -44.02 34.14 -6.34
CA ALA A 983 -43.87 34.75 -7.67
C ALA A 983 -44.61 33.94 -8.75
N SER A 984 -44.47 32.61 -8.72
CA SER A 984 -45.20 31.71 -9.61
C SER A 984 -46.72 31.86 -9.46
N PHE A 985 -47.22 31.89 -8.21
CA PHE A 985 -48.62 32.20 -7.92
C PHE A 985 -49.07 33.55 -8.48
N LEU A 986 -48.30 34.63 -8.23
CA LEU A 986 -48.67 35.98 -8.66
C LEU A 986 -48.70 36.09 -10.19
N ARG A 987 -47.70 35.55 -10.90
CA ARG A 987 -47.68 35.53 -12.37
C ARG A 987 -48.92 34.82 -12.94
N MET A 988 -49.30 33.68 -12.35
CA MET A 988 -50.33 32.82 -12.92
C MET A 988 -51.75 33.19 -12.48
N CYS A 989 -51.91 33.73 -11.27
CA CYS A 989 -53.21 33.98 -10.65
C CYS A 989 -53.56 35.47 -10.57
N THR A 990 -52.63 36.39 -10.79
CA THR A 990 -52.87 37.84 -10.67
C THR A 990 -52.37 38.64 -11.87
N VAL A 991 -52.90 39.84 -12.04
CA VAL A 991 -52.39 40.87 -12.95
C VAL A 991 -52.27 42.19 -12.21
N GLU A 992 -51.28 43.01 -12.58
CA GLU A 992 -51.11 44.35 -12.03
C GLU A 992 -52.21 45.28 -12.57
N ASP A 993 -52.92 45.94 -11.65
CA ASP A 993 -53.93 46.94 -11.96
C ASP A 993 -53.90 48.00 -10.84
N PRO A 994 -53.33 49.19 -11.10
CA PRO A 994 -53.17 50.25 -10.10
C PRO A 994 -54.48 50.70 -9.42
N ALA A 995 -55.63 50.46 -10.04
CA ALA A 995 -56.95 50.81 -9.49
C ALA A 995 -57.63 49.65 -8.74
N ALA A 996 -57.14 48.42 -8.91
CA ALA A 996 -57.75 47.22 -8.34
C ALA A 996 -57.37 47.01 -6.86
N ARG A 997 -58.26 46.31 -6.16
CA ARG A 997 -58.06 45.85 -4.79
C ARG A 997 -58.56 44.43 -4.66
N VAL A 998 -57.83 43.59 -3.94
CA VAL A 998 -58.24 42.21 -3.65
C VAL A 998 -58.24 41.96 -2.15
N GLN A 999 -59.28 41.28 -1.66
CA GLN A 999 -59.37 40.92 -0.25
C GLN A 999 -58.27 39.92 0.11
N SER A 1000 -57.55 40.18 1.21
CA SER A 1000 -56.40 39.36 1.63
C SER A 1000 -56.78 37.93 2.00
N SER A 1001 -57.99 37.67 2.48
CA SER A 1001 -58.49 36.31 2.71
C SER A 1001 -58.75 35.58 1.41
N HIS A 1002 -59.39 36.26 0.44
CA HIS A 1002 -59.71 35.69 -0.87
C HIS A 1002 -58.45 35.37 -1.67
N LEU A 1003 -57.48 36.29 -1.72
CA LEU A 1003 -56.19 36.07 -2.38
C LEU A 1003 -55.43 34.89 -1.75
N TYR A 1004 -55.47 34.78 -0.42
CA TYR A 1004 -54.84 33.67 0.30
C TYR A 1004 -55.54 32.33 0.06
N GLU A 1005 -56.88 32.30 -0.06
CA GLU A 1005 -57.63 31.09 -0.40
C GLU A 1005 -57.29 30.56 -1.80
N VAL A 1006 -57.14 31.46 -2.78
CA VAL A 1006 -56.67 31.08 -4.13
C VAL A 1006 -55.22 30.60 -4.08
N PHE A 1007 -54.36 31.24 -3.27
CA PHE A 1007 -52.98 30.79 -3.06
C PHE A 1007 -52.91 29.37 -2.47
N CYS A 1008 -53.69 29.06 -1.44
CA CYS A 1008 -53.71 27.70 -0.87
C CYS A 1008 -54.21 26.65 -1.88
N ALA A 1009 -55.23 26.99 -2.67
CA ALA A 1009 -55.75 26.10 -3.70
C ALA A 1009 -54.74 25.85 -4.82
N TRP A 1010 -54.08 26.92 -5.27
CA TRP A 1010 -52.98 26.85 -6.24
C TRP A 1010 -51.79 26.04 -5.68
N ALA A 1011 -51.34 26.31 -4.46
CA ALA A 1011 -50.20 25.63 -3.85
C ALA A 1011 -50.47 24.12 -3.74
N LYS A 1012 -51.67 23.74 -3.32
CA LYS A 1012 -52.10 22.34 -3.28
C LYS A 1012 -52.11 21.68 -4.67
N ALA A 1013 -52.56 22.39 -5.70
CA ALA A 1013 -52.62 21.89 -7.06
C ALA A 1013 -51.23 21.83 -7.74
N ALA A 1014 -50.32 22.75 -7.40
CA ALA A 1014 -48.95 22.81 -7.87
C ALA A 1014 -47.99 21.87 -7.11
N GLY A 1015 -48.45 21.23 -6.03
CA GLY A 1015 -47.61 20.38 -5.17
C GLY A 1015 -46.71 21.17 -4.20
N GLU A 1016 -46.97 22.47 -4.04
CA GLU A 1016 -46.25 23.39 -3.17
C GLU A 1016 -46.74 23.32 -1.72
N VAL A 1017 -45.90 23.76 -0.78
CA VAL A 1017 -46.26 23.80 0.64
C VAL A 1017 -47.26 24.93 0.91
N GLU A 1018 -48.43 24.61 1.45
CA GLU A 1018 -49.39 25.62 1.90
C GLU A 1018 -48.81 26.47 3.05
N TRP A 1019 -48.75 27.79 2.87
CA TRP A 1019 -48.28 28.70 3.90
C TRP A 1019 -49.39 29.05 4.87
N LYS A 1020 -49.05 29.45 6.10
CA LYS A 1020 -50.01 30.11 7.00
C LYS A 1020 -50.30 31.53 6.51
N GLN A 1021 -51.53 32.02 6.66
CA GLN A 1021 -51.96 33.35 6.20
C GLN A 1021 -51.06 34.51 6.66
N LYS A 1022 -50.55 34.43 7.90
CA LYS A 1022 -49.60 35.40 8.44
C LYS A 1022 -48.26 35.42 7.70
N GLY A 1023 -47.77 34.25 7.25
CA GLY A 1023 -46.55 34.11 6.45
C GLY A 1023 -46.75 34.63 5.03
N PHE A 1024 -47.85 34.26 4.37
CA PHE A 1024 -48.25 34.78 3.06
C PHE A 1024 -48.38 36.31 3.06
N SER A 1025 -49.05 36.87 4.07
CA SER A 1025 -49.22 38.32 4.18
C SER A 1025 -47.91 39.06 4.44
N LYS A 1026 -46.94 38.43 5.11
CA LYS A 1026 -45.61 39.02 5.30
C LYS A 1026 -44.84 39.06 3.98
N ALA A 1027 -44.81 37.93 3.25
CA ALA A 1027 -44.12 37.82 1.96
C ALA A 1027 -44.68 38.79 0.90
N MET A 1028 -46.00 39.03 0.88
CA MET A 1028 -46.61 40.06 0.04
C MET A 1028 -46.11 41.48 0.37
N LYS A 1029 -45.94 41.83 1.66
CA LYS A 1029 -45.37 43.13 2.06
C LYS A 1029 -43.90 43.26 1.71
N ASP A 1030 -43.12 42.19 1.94
CA ASP A 1030 -41.69 42.16 1.66
C ASP A 1030 -41.41 42.35 0.15
N ARG A 1031 -42.39 42.03 -0.71
CA ARG A 1031 -42.40 42.31 -2.16
C ARG A 1031 -42.89 43.70 -2.57
N GLY A 1032 -43.16 44.58 -1.61
CA GLY A 1032 -43.59 45.96 -1.89
C GLY A 1032 -45.07 46.13 -2.20
N PHE A 1033 -45.91 45.11 -1.99
CA PHE A 1033 -47.36 45.29 -2.13
C PHE A 1033 -47.95 45.98 -0.90
N ASP A 1034 -48.64 47.10 -1.13
CA ASP A 1034 -49.34 47.83 -0.08
C ASP A 1034 -50.66 47.15 0.29
N ASN A 1035 -51.03 47.26 1.57
CA ASN A 1035 -52.35 46.86 2.03
C ASN A 1035 -53.05 47.94 2.86
N LYS A 1036 -54.37 47.96 2.76
CA LYS A 1036 -55.24 48.91 3.47
C LYS A 1036 -56.36 48.17 4.17
N GLN A 1037 -56.65 48.60 5.40
CA GLN A 1037 -57.79 48.10 6.15
C GLN A 1037 -59.06 48.86 5.72
N SER A 1038 -59.96 48.17 5.03
CA SER A 1038 -61.24 48.71 4.55
C SER A 1038 -62.22 47.55 4.32
N ASN A 1039 -63.11 47.29 5.28
CA ASN A 1039 -64.02 46.13 5.29
C ASN A 1039 -63.27 44.78 5.18
N GLY A 1040 -62.22 44.63 6.00
CA GLY A 1040 -61.20 43.57 5.89
C GLY A 1040 -59.86 44.12 5.40
N MET A 1041 -58.81 43.29 5.42
CA MET A 1041 -57.51 43.66 4.86
C MET A 1041 -57.53 43.46 3.34
N GLN A 1042 -57.15 44.47 2.57
CA GLN A 1042 -57.11 44.40 1.09
C GLN A 1042 -55.72 44.77 0.57
N TRP A 1043 -55.23 44.03 -0.41
CA TRP A 1043 -54.02 44.37 -1.17
C TRP A 1043 -54.36 45.32 -2.31
N LEU A 1044 -53.50 46.31 -2.56
CA LEU A 1044 -53.67 47.35 -3.58
C LEU A 1044 -52.83 47.04 -4.82
N GLY A 1045 -53.28 47.45 -6.01
CA GLY A 1045 -52.49 47.36 -7.24
C GLY A 1045 -52.54 45.99 -7.93
N LEU A 1046 -53.35 45.06 -7.45
CA LEU A 1046 -53.46 43.70 -7.96
C LEU A 1046 -54.92 43.26 -8.13
N LYS A 1047 -55.14 42.51 -9.21
CA LYS A 1047 -56.41 41.87 -9.55
C LYS A 1047 -56.19 40.36 -9.74
N LEU A 1048 -57.04 39.55 -9.12
CA LEU A 1048 -57.08 38.10 -9.39
C LEU A 1048 -57.68 37.82 -10.76
N VAL A 1049 -57.03 36.95 -11.53
CA VAL A 1049 -57.51 36.42 -12.82
C VAL A 1049 -57.90 34.95 -12.74
N LYS A 1050 -57.54 34.26 -11.66
CA LYS A 1050 -57.93 32.88 -11.36
C LYS A 1050 -58.72 32.82 -10.05
N GLN A 1051 -59.56 31.81 -9.91
CA GLN A 1051 -60.38 31.53 -8.73
C GLN A 1051 -60.01 30.17 -8.14
N LYS A 1052 -60.44 29.92 -6.90
CA LYS A 1052 -60.19 28.66 -6.19
C LYS A 1052 -60.61 27.42 -7.00
N HIS A 1053 -61.75 27.48 -7.69
CA HIS A 1053 -62.29 26.37 -8.49
C HIS A 1053 -61.45 26.03 -9.72
N ASP A 1054 -60.52 26.89 -10.12
CA ASP A 1054 -59.61 26.62 -11.23
C ASP A 1054 -58.50 25.62 -10.84
N PHE A 1055 -58.33 25.38 -9.53
CA PHE A 1055 -57.27 24.52 -8.98
C PHE A 1055 -57.81 23.32 -8.21
N VAL A 1056 -58.95 23.48 -7.53
CA VAL A 1056 -59.57 22.41 -6.72
C VAL A 1056 -61.08 22.34 -6.94
N ASP A 1057 -61.62 21.12 -6.99
CA ASP A 1057 -63.06 20.88 -7.12
C ASP A 1057 -63.83 21.18 -5.82
N GLU A 1058 -65.16 21.03 -5.84
CA GLU A 1058 -66.03 21.26 -4.67
C GLU A 1058 -65.72 20.33 -3.47
N HIS A 1059 -65.02 19.21 -3.72
CA HIS A 1059 -64.58 18.25 -2.71
C HIS A 1059 -63.12 18.48 -2.26
N GLY A 1060 -62.44 19.49 -2.83
CA GLY A 1060 -61.07 19.85 -2.53
C GLY A 1060 -60.01 18.98 -3.23
N ASN A 1061 -60.38 18.22 -4.27
CA ASN A 1061 -59.44 17.45 -5.10
C ASN A 1061 -58.83 18.33 -6.18
N VAL A 1062 -57.57 18.05 -6.53
CA VAL A 1062 -56.83 18.82 -7.54
C VAL A 1062 -57.44 18.60 -8.93
N VAL A 1063 -57.70 19.71 -9.64
CA VAL A 1063 -58.15 19.70 -11.04
C VAL A 1063 -56.95 19.98 -11.93
N THR A 1064 -56.83 19.30 -13.07
CA THR A 1064 -55.76 19.53 -14.03
C THR A 1064 -55.89 20.93 -14.63
N PHE A 1065 -54.91 21.80 -14.38
CA PHE A 1065 -54.85 23.16 -14.92
C PHE A 1065 -53.67 23.30 -15.90
N ARG A 1066 -53.83 24.14 -16.93
CA ARG A 1066 -52.73 24.55 -17.84
C ARG A 1066 -52.23 25.92 -17.43
N ASP A 1067 -50.92 26.10 -17.49
CA ASP A 1067 -50.32 27.43 -17.44
C ASP A 1067 -50.45 28.08 -18.82
N ASP A 1068 -51.44 28.96 -18.94
CA ASP A 1068 -51.73 29.72 -20.17
C ASP A 1068 -51.07 31.11 -20.14
N SER A 1069 -50.14 31.36 -19.19
CA SER A 1069 -49.45 32.64 -19.07
C SER A 1069 -48.54 32.86 -20.28
N PRO A 1070 -48.50 34.07 -20.88
CA PRO A 1070 -47.54 34.36 -21.93
C PRO A 1070 -46.11 34.25 -21.37
N PRO A 1071 -45.14 33.74 -22.14
CA PRO A 1071 -43.73 33.87 -21.77
C PRO A 1071 -43.39 35.36 -21.60
N PRO A 1072 -42.38 35.72 -20.77
CA PRO A 1072 -42.00 37.11 -20.57
C PRO A 1072 -41.78 37.79 -21.92
N THR A 1073 -42.48 38.90 -22.15
CA THR A 1073 -42.47 39.64 -23.41
C THR A 1073 -41.11 40.29 -23.65
N ASP A 1074 -40.56 40.04 -24.85
CA ASP A 1074 -39.25 40.41 -25.37
C ASP A 1074 -39.05 41.92 -25.66
N ASP A 1075 -39.83 42.81 -25.06
CA ASP A 1075 -39.87 44.24 -25.45
C ASP A 1075 -39.28 45.17 -24.39
N ALA A 1076 -38.04 45.63 -24.62
CA ALA A 1076 -37.51 46.90 -24.13
C ALA A 1076 -36.48 47.47 -25.14
N PRO A 1077 -36.32 48.81 -25.22
CA PRO A 1077 -36.04 49.57 -26.45
C PRO A 1077 -34.62 49.35 -27.00
N PRO A 1078 -34.36 49.69 -28.29
CA PRO A 1078 -33.01 49.63 -28.83
C PRO A 1078 -32.11 50.57 -28.03
N VAL A 1079 -31.16 50.00 -27.30
CA VAL A 1079 -30.15 50.77 -26.58
C VAL A 1079 -29.01 51.05 -27.55
N ASP A 1080 -28.78 52.35 -27.73
CA ASP A 1080 -27.69 52.98 -28.46
C ASP A 1080 -26.33 52.33 -28.14
N HIS A 1081 -25.62 51.87 -29.17
CA HIS A 1081 -24.23 51.44 -29.05
C HIS A 1081 -23.36 52.68 -28.86
N GLY A 1082 -23.23 53.13 -27.61
CA GLY A 1082 -22.19 54.07 -27.22
C GLY A 1082 -20.82 53.44 -27.45
N ASP A 1083 -20.10 53.97 -28.44
CA ASP A 1083 -18.70 53.66 -28.73
C ASP A 1083 -17.83 53.71 -27.46
N GLY A 1084 -17.14 52.61 -27.16
CA GLY A 1084 -16.22 52.58 -26.03
C GLY A 1084 -15.61 51.20 -25.75
N VAL A 1085 -14.55 50.88 -26.50
CA VAL A 1085 -13.63 49.73 -26.35
C VAL A 1085 -14.21 48.39 -26.84
N GLY A 1086 -13.89 48.06 -28.09
CA GLY A 1086 -14.17 46.74 -28.66
C GLY A 1086 -13.41 45.61 -27.93
N PRO A 1087 -13.94 44.38 -27.95
CA PRO A 1087 -13.20 43.22 -27.48
C PRO A 1087 -11.90 43.07 -28.29
N PRO A 1088 -10.79 42.60 -27.70
CA PRO A 1088 -9.61 42.26 -28.49
C PRO A 1088 -10.00 41.19 -29.51
N ASP A 1089 -9.57 41.39 -30.76
CA ASP A 1089 -9.70 40.42 -31.82
C ASP A 1089 -8.97 39.12 -31.44
N ASP A 1090 -9.66 37.99 -31.57
CA ASP A 1090 -9.06 36.66 -31.64
C ASP A 1090 -8.25 36.60 -32.94
N ASP A 1091 -6.97 36.96 -32.87
CA ASP A 1091 -5.95 36.40 -33.75
C ASP A 1091 -5.00 35.56 -32.90
N ASP A 1092 -4.72 34.35 -33.39
CA ASP A 1092 -3.84 33.30 -32.88
C ASP A 1092 -2.34 33.72 -32.80
N ASP A 1093 -2.04 34.99 -32.48
CA ASP A 1093 -0.67 35.52 -32.32
C ASP A 1093 -0.44 36.02 -30.89
N TYR A 1094 -0.32 35.10 -29.91
CA TYR A 1094 0.34 35.41 -28.65
C TYR A 1094 1.78 34.89 -28.69
N VAL A 1095 2.72 35.85 -28.73
CA VAL A 1095 4.17 35.63 -28.72
C VAL A 1095 4.59 35.00 -27.39
N PRO A 1096 5.40 33.92 -27.39
CA PRO A 1096 5.84 33.26 -26.16
C PRO A 1096 6.77 34.18 -25.36
N PHE A 1097 6.46 34.36 -24.07
CA PHE A 1097 7.41 34.85 -23.06
C PHE A 1097 7.63 33.77 -22.02
#